data_AF-A0A7S4ICJ8-F1
#
_entry.id   AF-A0A7S4ICJ8-F1
#
_cell.length_a   1.000
_cell.length_b   1.000
_cell.length_c   1.000
_cell.angle_alpha   90.00
_cell.angle_beta   90.00
_cell.angle_gamma   90.00
#
_symmetry.space_group_name_H-M   'P 1'
#
loop_
_entity.id
_entity.type
_entity.pdbx_description
1 polymer ?
#
loop_
_entity_poly.entity_id
_entity_poly.type
_entity_poly.pdbx_seq_one_letter_code
_entity_poly.pdbx_strand_id
1 'polypeptide(L)'
;TRNETPPPDRPDDPQRKLHHADASRPQRNMGDELGVQRGNGGGRAVTRGKGGRAGRGGGGGGGGAARPPPPPLNIPRSFGCKLELGFKDTSGTAQQIAATIEEQSGVACRYEGGAREAPGMFYREARGHWVLVDTTVAGEERHPTALRLRSPTLKKQAGLDQVGSILDAVKGMNAKALASLVVMINASDMTANEERREVQKVCMAFVAFEKAFDLVMPPSRQDHAKCKSNAAMLTEREFTLQTALDGLKQADSKRRLVELLHPLVQGQEDRRAKRDGFFKLNLTNIEKQQVIEFRQHPGTVDPEKAKNWIELLLRFAQKAKAAEAFEQAPPEKSATQLFLHMMQTVKRKELTRYYWDRILELDGEGRPRRNTATSEEERKVGQHLGLDGFLKLMDQWSPRQGPPSTEKSCVLCMEDFPVEDGAVCQGAAKHFTCDDCLLNHTRAALGADLGERTERNGCVLCPFSPMECPVENAAFTDAQLARHLPNEAFAQYVNGRRDLIEQRLAAENDAQMEQARRAEIQRLAQLDERERRLLVITNRIAQEHLQPKCPRPNCRQAYIDHTGCAAIWCSRCNCGFCGWCEADCGNDAHAHCRVCPELPAGVDAWFPAQAAFDNHWNRRKAARVRRELEQLNQEDRQSVMNDMRGQLADIAH
;
A
#
# COMPACT_ATOMS: atom_id res chain seq x y z
N THR A 1 -59.82 -24.16 -39.50
CA THR A 1 -60.91 -24.25 -38.51
C THR A 1 -60.38 -23.80 -37.16
N ARG A 2 -60.84 -22.62 -36.68
CA ARG A 2 -60.99 -22.13 -35.27
C ARG A 2 -59.79 -22.28 -34.29
N ASN A 3 -59.35 -21.34 -33.46
CA ASN A 3 -59.88 -20.13 -32.79
C ASN A 3 -58.64 -19.31 -32.31
N GLU A 4 -58.58 -17.97 -32.40
CA GLU A 4 -58.97 -16.96 -31.36
C GLU A 4 -58.39 -17.27 -29.95
N THR A 5 -57.47 -16.51 -29.34
CA THR A 5 -57.63 -15.16 -28.76
C THR A 5 -56.27 -14.63 -28.19
N PRO A 6 -56.09 -13.30 -27.93
CA PRO A 6 -54.83 -12.63 -27.56
C PRO A 6 -54.69 -12.32 -26.03
N PRO A 7 -53.50 -11.86 -25.55
CA PRO A 7 -53.28 -11.56 -24.12
C PRO A 7 -53.70 -10.13 -23.70
N PRO A 8 -53.92 -9.87 -22.39
CA PRO A 8 -54.62 -8.69 -21.89
C PRO A 8 -53.74 -7.48 -21.55
N ASP A 9 -54.45 -6.36 -21.39
CA ASP A 9 -54.06 -4.97 -21.23
C ASP A 9 -53.15 -4.61 -20.03
N ARG A 10 -52.36 -3.54 -20.24
CA ARG A 10 -51.75 -2.69 -19.20
C ARG A 10 -52.71 -1.54 -18.87
N PRO A 11 -52.81 -1.10 -17.60
CA PRO A 11 -53.61 0.07 -17.26
C PRO A 11 -52.82 1.39 -17.43
N ASP A 12 -53.40 2.25 -18.26
CA ASP A 12 -53.58 3.71 -18.17
C ASP A 12 -52.53 4.65 -17.55
N ASP A 13 -52.06 5.53 -18.45
CA ASP A 13 -51.62 6.93 -18.30
C ASP A 13 -52.68 7.80 -17.59
N PRO A 14 -52.29 8.85 -16.84
CA PRO A 14 -52.67 10.17 -17.34
C PRO A 14 -51.64 11.27 -17.00
N GLN A 15 -51.05 11.90 -18.02
CA GLN A 15 -51.47 13.25 -18.42
C GLN A 15 -50.67 13.80 -19.61
N ARG A 16 -51.44 14.01 -20.68
CA ARG A 16 -51.18 14.77 -21.90
C ARG A 16 -50.88 16.26 -21.66
N LYS A 17 -49.95 16.75 -22.49
CA LYS A 17 -49.98 17.97 -23.32
C LYS A 17 -49.73 19.34 -22.66
N LEU A 18 -48.76 20.05 -23.21
CA LEU A 18 -49.00 21.16 -24.16
C LEU A 18 -47.75 21.44 -25.02
N HIS A 19 -47.97 21.61 -26.32
CA HIS A 19 -47.02 22.04 -27.34
C HIS A 19 -47.24 23.54 -27.65
N HIS A 20 -46.24 24.11 -28.34
CA HIS A 20 -46.18 25.40 -29.06
C HIS A 20 -45.61 26.57 -28.26
N ALA A 21 -44.83 27.51 -28.83
CA ALA A 21 -44.06 27.58 -30.06
C ALA A 21 -43.29 28.93 -30.01
N ASP A 22 -42.07 28.92 -30.53
CA ASP A 22 -41.45 29.94 -31.39
C ASP A 22 -41.12 31.40 -30.97
N ALA A 23 -40.00 31.84 -31.56
CA ALA A 23 -39.57 33.20 -31.91
C ALA A 23 -39.25 34.22 -30.80
N SER A 24 -37.98 34.64 -30.72
CA SER A 24 -37.54 35.95 -31.25
C SER A 24 -36.09 36.31 -30.85
N ARG A 25 -35.46 37.09 -31.72
CA ARG A 25 -34.05 37.47 -31.88
C ARG A 25 -33.63 38.64 -30.93
N PRO A 26 -32.40 39.21 -31.02
CA PRO A 26 -31.55 39.59 -29.90
C PRO A 26 -31.50 41.10 -29.62
N GLN A 27 -30.86 41.51 -28.51
CA GLN A 27 -30.43 42.90 -28.32
C GLN A 27 -28.95 43.02 -27.97
N ARG A 28 -28.31 43.91 -28.73
CA ARG A 28 -26.99 44.50 -28.56
C ARG A 28 -27.03 45.56 -27.45
N ASN A 29 -25.87 45.82 -26.85
CA ASN A 29 -25.29 47.13 -26.50
C ASN A 29 -23.79 46.84 -26.32
N MET A 30 -22.82 47.28 -27.15
CA MET A 30 -22.42 48.63 -27.57
C MET A 30 -22.33 49.65 -26.43
N GLY A 31 -21.13 50.21 -26.28
CA GLY A 31 -20.96 51.59 -25.81
C GLY A 31 -19.84 51.82 -24.81
N ASP A 32 -18.65 52.11 -25.35
CA ASP A 32 -17.82 53.26 -24.95
C ASP A 32 -16.91 53.17 -23.71
N GLU A 33 -15.74 53.80 -23.68
CA GLU A 33 -14.73 54.20 -24.67
C GLU A 33 -13.56 54.83 -23.88
N LEU A 34 -12.35 54.78 -24.46
CA LEU A 34 -11.24 55.74 -24.33
C LEU A 34 -10.37 55.80 -23.06
N GLY A 35 -9.06 55.72 -23.30
CA GLY A 35 -8.02 56.06 -22.32
C GLY A 35 -6.59 55.78 -22.78
N VAL A 36 -6.19 56.31 -23.93
CA VAL A 36 -4.81 56.30 -24.48
C VAL A 36 -3.82 56.97 -23.53
N GLN A 37 -2.62 56.39 -23.34
CA GLN A 37 -1.37 57.19 -23.35
C GLN A 37 -0.11 56.35 -23.64
N ARG A 38 0.70 56.91 -24.54
CA ARG A 38 1.97 56.44 -25.09
C ARG A 38 3.16 56.82 -24.20
N GLY A 39 4.28 56.12 -24.39
CA GLY A 39 5.64 56.56 -24.05
C GLY A 39 6.57 55.34 -23.90
N ASN A 40 7.13 54.76 -24.96
CA ASN A 40 8.27 55.20 -25.77
C ASN A 40 9.62 55.26 -25.01
N GLY A 41 10.59 54.44 -25.44
CA GLY A 41 12.00 54.88 -25.53
C GLY A 41 13.08 54.06 -24.83
N GLY A 42 13.93 53.42 -25.64
CA GLY A 42 15.36 53.16 -25.35
C GLY A 42 15.68 51.69 -25.03
N GLY A 43 16.49 50.92 -25.77
CA GLY A 43 17.47 51.26 -26.81
C GLY A 43 18.88 50.79 -26.38
N ARG A 44 19.55 50.05 -27.28
CA ARG A 44 20.97 49.60 -27.30
C ARG A 44 21.30 48.33 -26.50
N ALA A 45 22.22 47.45 -26.92
CA ALA A 45 22.96 47.19 -28.16
C ALA A 45 23.69 45.84 -27.97
N VAL A 46 23.58 44.91 -28.93
CA VAL A 46 24.67 44.37 -29.78
C VAL A 46 26.01 44.09 -29.07
N THR A 47 26.38 42.80 -29.02
CA THR A 47 27.69 42.35 -29.51
C THR A 47 27.62 40.94 -30.10
N ARG A 48 27.95 40.85 -31.39
CA ARG A 48 28.33 39.65 -32.14
C ARG A 48 29.72 39.19 -31.70
N GLY A 49 29.90 37.89 -31.51
CA GLY A 49 31.20 37.22 -31.55
C GLY A 49 31.17 36.09 -32.59
N LYS A 50 31.90 36.25 -33.68
CA LYS A 50 32.14 35.24 -34.72
C LYS A 50 33.40 34.44 -34.37
N GLY A 51 33.39 33.15 -34.72
CA GLY A 51 34.54 32.50 -35.37
C GLY A 51 35.36 31.53 -34.52
N GLY A 52 35.42 30.27 -34.97
CA GLY A 52 36.39 29.28 -34.48
C GLY A 52 36.09 27.88 -34.99
N ARG A 53 36.56 27.55 -36.20
CA ARG A 53 36.50 26.23 -36.83
C ARG A 53 37.88 25.59 -36.73
N ALA A 54 38.00 24.46 -36.02
CA ALA A 54 39.09 23.47 -36.07
C ALA A 54 38.66 22.32 -35.14
N GLY A 55 38.87 21.03 -35.35
CA GLY A 55 39.52 20.23 -36.38
C GLY A 55 39.28 18.78 -35.95
N ARG A 56 39.10 17.87 -36.90
CA ARG A 56 38.94 16.43 -36.65
C ARG A 56 40.21 15.86 -36.02
N GLY A 57 40.05 15.01 -35.01
CA GLY A 57 41.07 14.11 -34.49
C GLY A 57 40.39 12.92 -33.82
N GLY A 58 40.30 11.79 -34.54
CA GLY A 58 39.76 10.54 -34.03
C GLY A 58 40.76 9.82 -33.13
N GLY A 59 40.24 9.15 -32.11
CA GLY A 59 40.97 8.23 -31.25
C GLY A 59 39.95 7.36 -30.53
N GLY A 60 39.69 6.19 -31.09
CA GLY A 60 38.80 5.19 -30.50
C GLY A 60 39.41 4.57 -29.25
N GLY A 61 38.60 4.45 -28.22
CA GLY A 61 38.86 3.66 -27.02
C GLY A 61 37.53 3.18 -26.48
N GLY A 62 37.23 1.89 -26.70
CA GLY A 62 36.01 1.26 -26.21
C GLY A 62 35.98 1.24 -24.69
N GLY A 63 35.01 1.94 -24.11
CA GLY A 63 34.61 1.81 -22.72
C GLY A 63 33.10 1.75 -22.68
N GLY A 64 32.55 0.63 -22.20
CA GLY A 64 31.10 0.48 -22.02
C GLY A 64 30.55 1.67 -21.24
N ALA A 65 29.60 2.38 -21.83
CA ALA A 65 28.99 3.54 -21.20
C ALA A 65 28.27 3.09 -19.92
N ALA A 66 28.90 3.34 -18.78
CA ALA A 66 28.26 3.24 -17.48
C ALA A 66 26.97 4.06 -17.52
N ARG A 67 25.88 3.44 -17.06
CA ARG A 67 24.57 4.09 -16.92
C ARG A 67 24.77 5.43 -16.20
N PRO A 68 24.19 6.54 -16.70
CA PRO A 68 24.40 7.85 -16.07
C PRO A 68 23.99 7.74 -14.59
N PRO A 69 24.84 8.20 -13.65
CA PRO A 69 24.51 8.16 -12.24
C PRO A 69 23.17 8.89 -12.02
N PRO A 70 22.32 8.41 -11.09
CA PRO A 70 21.08 9.09 -10.78
C PRO A 70 21.37 10.56 -10.47
N PRO A 71 20.45 11.49 -10.80
CA PRO A 71 20.65 12.90 -10.56
C PRO A 71 21.08 13.11 -9.11
N PRO A 72 22.14 13.91 -8.86
CA PRO A 72 22.75 14.05 -7.55
C PRO A 72 21.68 14.44 -6.54
N LEU A 73 21.66 13.74 -5.40
CA LEU A 73 20.64 13.95 -4.40
C LEU A 73 20.63 15.40 -3.92
N ASN A 74 19.50 16.07 -4.11
CA ASN A 74 19.22 17.34 -3.44
C ASN A 74 18.84 17.05 -1.97
N ILE A 75 19.80 16.52 -1.20
CA ILE A 75 19.66 16.24 0.25
C ILE A 75 19.90 17.57 0.97
N PRO A 76 18.88 18.17 1.60
CA PRO A 76 19.05 19.41 2.33
C PRO A 76 19.65 19.19 3.72
N ARG A 77 19.72 17.94 4.19
CA ARG A 77 20.10 17.59 5.55
C ARG A 77 21.37 16.76 5.62
N SER A 78 22.18 17.10 6.61
CA SER A 78 23.27 16.30 7.09
C SER A 78 22.74 15.08 7.86
N PHE A 79 23.46 13.97 7.74
CA PHE A 79 23.08 12.71 8.37
C PHE A 79 24.31 11.99 8.91
N GLY A 80 24.08 10.95 9.70
CA GLY A 80 25.09 10.00 10.08
C GLY A 80 24.51 8.61 10.18
N CYS A 81 25.36 7.61 10.29
CA CYS A 81 24.95 6.25 10.57
C CYS A 81 25.89 5.57 11.56
N LYS A 82 25.35 4.58 12.26
CA LYS A 82 26.11 3.70 13.15
C LYS A 82 25.68 2.26 12.94
N LEU A 83 26.66 1.36 13.01
CA LEU A 83 26.48 -0.07 12.83
C LEU A 83 27.42 -0.82 13.78
N GLU A 84 26.93 -1.92 14.35
CA GLU A 84 27.76 -2.82 15.15
C GLU A 84 28.18 -4.01 14.30
N LEU A 85 29.48 -4.32 14.30
CA LEU A 85 30.16 -5.25 13.42
C LEU A 85 30.92 -6.29 14.24
N GLY A 86 30.79 -7.55 13.85
CA GLY A 86 31.57 -8.66 14.38
C GLY A 86 32.51 -9.19 13.31
N PHE A 87 33.76 -9.40 13.68
CA PHE A 87 34.79 -9.98 12.82
C PHE A 87 35.07 -11.40 13.31
N LYS A 88 35.01 -12.40 12.41
CA LYS A 88 35.21 -13.81 12.77
C LYS A 88 36.67 -14.23 12.74
N ASP A 89 37.43 -13.71 11.78
CA ASP A 89 38.84 -14.05 11.57
C ASP A 89 39.70 -12.85 11.95
N THR A 90 39.97 -12.67 13.25
CA THR A 90 40.81 -11.57 13.72
C THR A 90 42.28 -11.99 13.77
N SER A 91 42.99 -11.82 12.66
CA SER A 91 44.46 -11.71 12.71
C SER A 91 44.91 -10.29 13.08
N GLY A 92 43.98 -9.32 13.19
CA GLY A 92 44.28 -7.91 13.46
C GLY A 92 43.53 -7.32 14.67
N THR A 93 44.21 -6.43 15.38
CA THR A 93 43.67 -5.53 16.41
C THR A 93 42.63 -4.56 15.84
N ALA A 94 41.79 -3.95 16.68
CA ALA A 94 40.82 -2.95 16.24
C ALA A 94 41.45 -1.73 15.51
N GLN A 95 42.69 -1.39 15.87
CA GLN A 95 43.50 -0.37 15.16
C GLN A 95 43.87 -0.81 13.74
N GLN A 96 44.30 -2.07 13.58
CA GLN A 96 44.61 -2.63 12.26
C GLN A 96 43.34 -2.73 11.41
N ILE A 97 42.21 -3.10 12.00
CA ILE A 97 40.91 -3.13 11.30
C ILE A 97 40.55 -1.73 10.78
N ALA A 98 40.71 -0.68 11.59
CA ALA A 98 40.46 0.70 11.16
C ALA A 98 41.38 1.12 10.00
N ALA A 99 42.67 0.79 10.08
CA ALA A 99 43.64 1.08 9.02
C ALA A 99 43.30 0.34 7.72
N THR A 100 42.90 -0.93 7.79
CA THR A 100 42.48 -1.71 6.61
C THR A 100 41.21 -1.13 5.97
N ILE A 101 40.24 -0.68 6.78
CA ILE A 101 39.05 0.01 6.25
C ILE A 101 39.47 1.28 5.52
N GLU A 102 40.33 2.10 6.11
CA GLU A 102 40.81 3.35 5.48
C GLU A 102 41.52 3.08 4.15
N GLU A 103 42.42 2.09 4.11
CA GLU A 103 43.15 1.67 2.92
C GLU A 103 42.22 1.18 1.80
N GLN A 104 41.29 0.27 2.12
CA GLN A 104 40.42 -0.34 1.11
C GLN A 104 39.30 0.59 0.62
N SER A 105 38.78 1.43 1.51
CA SER A 105 37.68 2.34 1.16
C SER A 105 38.16 3.67 0.57
N GLY A 106 39.43 4.04 0.80
CA GLY A 106 39.95 5.38 0.51
C GLY A 106 39.34 6.48 1.41
N VAL A 107 38.73 6.09 2.53
CA VAL A 107 37.99 6.97 3.45
C VAL A 107 38.63 6.94 4.83
N ALA A 108 38.99 8.13 5.35
CA ALA A 108 39.58 8.25 6.68
C ALA A 108 38.76 7.53 7.77
N CYS A 109 39.39 6.58 8.47
CA CYS A 109 38.77 5.74 9.50
C CYS A 109 39.76 5.47 10.65
N ARG A 110 39.37 5.84 11.87
CA ARG A 110 40.26 5.76 13.05
C ARG A 110 39.64 4.93 14.16
N TYR A 111 40.50 4.23 14.90
CA TYR A 111 40.11 3.57 16.14
C TYR A 111 40.21 4.54 17.32
N GLU A 112 39.11 4.68 18.07
CA GLU A 112 39.08 5.35 19.38
C GLU A 112 38.82 4.27 20.43
N GLY A 113 39.78 4.03 21.34
CA GLY A 113 39.76 2.93 22.33
C GLY A 113 38.54 2.85 23.26
N GLY A 114 38.50 1.81 24.12
CA GLY A 114 37.33 1.43 24.92
C GLY A 114 36.96 2.33 26.12
N ALA A 115 35.64 2.45 26.34
CA ALA A 115 34.90 2.78 27.57
C ALA A 115 35.02 4.20 28.20
N ARG A 116 34.30 5.15 27.62
CA ARG A 116 33.18 5.90 28.24
C ARG A 116 32.64 6.85 27.17
N GLU A 117 31.44 6.55 26.68
CA GLU A 117 30.69 7.48 25.85
C GLU A 117 30.60 8.81 26.60
N ALA A 118 31.34 9.83 26.15
CA ALA A 118 31.08 11.20 26.58
C ALA A 118 29.63 11.51 26.12
N PRO A 119 28.67 11.71 27.04
CA PRO A 119 27.28 11.92 26.67
C PRO A 119 27.19 13.25 25.91
N GLY A 120 26.93 13.20 24.60
CA GLY A 120 26.69 14.41 23.79
C GLY A 120 27.75 14.77 22.75
N MET A 121 28.79 13.96 22.53
CA MET A 121 29.84 14.26 21.52
C MET A 121 29.52 13.84 20.08
N PHE A 122 28.34 13.29 19.79
CA PHE A 122 28.09 12.64 18.48
C PHE A 122 27.88 13.61 17.31
N TYR A 123 27.59 14.89 17.57
CA TYR A 123 27.29 15.85 16.48
C TYR A 123 27.85 17.27 16.69
N ARG A 124 28.41 17.60 17.85
CA ARG A 124 28.85 18.98 18.13
C ARG A 124 30.24 19.30 17.60
N GLU A 125 31.04 18.29 17.28
CA GLU A 125 32.34 18.46 16.62
C GLU A 125 32.27 17.83 15.23
N ALA A 126 32.56 18.64 14.21
CA ALA A 126 32.68 18.24 12.82
C ALA A 126 33.88 17.29 12.64
N ARG A 127 33.74 16.03 13.06
CA ARG A 127 34.73 15.00 12.78
C ARG A 127 34.74 14.78 11.27
N GLY A 128 35.94 14.82 10.67
CA GLY A 128 36.14 14.59 9.24
C GLY A 128 36.41 13.13 8.87
N HIS A 129 36.27 12.19 9.82
CA HIS A 129 36.64 10.78 9.65
C HIS A 129 35.66 9.85 10.36
N TRP A 130 35.61 8.60 9.92
CA TRP A 130 34.87 7.52 10.55
C TRP A 130 35.58 7.02 11.80
N VAL A 131 34.80 6.52 12.75
CA VAL A 131 35.33 6.04 14.02
C VAL A 131 34.88 4.62 14.31
N LEU A 132 35.83 3.75 14.64
CA LEU A 132 35.60 2.45 15.25
C LEU A 132 35.80 2.54 16.77
N VAL A 133 34.86 1.96 17.51
CA VAL A 133 34.90 1.84 18.96
C VAL A 133 34.76 0.38 19.34
N ASP A 134 35.58 -0.07 20.29
CA ASP A 134 35.43 -1.40 20.86
C ASP A 134 34.18 -1.45 21.76
N THR A 135 33.26 -2.35 21.41
CA THR A 135 32.02 -2.62 22.14
C THR A 135 31.97 -4.04 22.68
N THR A 136 33.09 -4.75 22.69
CA THR A 136 33.20 -6.11 23.22
C THR A 136 32.87 -6.09 24.70
N VAL A 137 31.78 -6.77 25.08
CA VAL A 137 31.40 -6.95 26.49
C VAL A 137 32.13 -8.19 27.01
N ALA A 138 32.93 -8.02 28.07
CA ALA A 138 33.62 -9.14 28.69
C ALA A 138 32.60 -10.21 29.15
N GLY A 139 32.71 -11.43 28.61
CA GLY A 139 31.87 -12.58 28.98
C GLY A 139 30.74 -12.95 28.01
N GLU A 140 30.52 -12.22 26.91
CA GLU A 140 29.58 -12.65 25.86
C GLU A 140 30.29 -13.45 24.74
N GLU A 141 30.01 -14.74 24.64
CA GLU A 141 30.66 -15.71 23.73
C GLU A 141 30.42 -15.48 22.21
N ARG A 142 29.64 -14.46 21.81
CA ARG A 142 29.06 -14.44 20.45
C ARG A 142 30.04 -14.00 19.35
N HIS A 143 31.04 -13.15 19.63
CA HIS A 143 32.06 -12.73 18.66
C HIS A 143 33.37 -12.30 19.36
N PRO A 144 34.55 -12.73 18.88
CA PRO A 144 35.85 -12.42 19.51
C PRO A 144 36.24 -10.94 19.42
N THR A 145 35.62 -10.17 18.53
CA THR A 145 35.78 -8.71 18.45
C THR A 145 34.48 -8.08 17.94
N ALA A 146 33.81 -7.30 18.78
CA ALA A 146 32.60 -6.54 18.43
C ALA A 146 32.95 -5.05 18.40
N LEU A 147 32.88 -4.43 17.22
CA LEU A 147 33.20 -3.02 17.03
C LEU A 147 31.97 -2.24 16.56
N ARG A 148 31.80 -1.04 17.10
CA ARG A 148 30.82 -0.08 16.61
C ARG A 148 31.48 0.90 15.66
N LEU A 149 31.06 0.85 14.41
CA LEU A 149 31.42 1.79 13.36
C LEU A 149 30.46 2.97 13.37
N ARG A 150 31.01 4.19 13.33
CA ARG A 150 30.25 5.45 13.36
C ARG A 150 30.74 6.37 12.26
N SER A 151 29.80 6.95 11.52
CA SER A 151 30.11 7.93 10.50
C SER A 151 30.40 9.31 11.11
N PRO A 152 31.18 10.16 10.41
CA PRO A 152 31.14 11.59 10.61
C PRO A 152 29.78 12.16 10.18
N THR A 153 29.64 13.48 10.23
CA THR A 153 28.53 14.17 9.60
C THR A 153 28.65 14.06 8.07
N LEU A 154 27.76 13.30 7.46
CA LEU A 154 27.68 13.02 6.03
C LEU A 154 26.69 13.96 5.35
N LYS A 155 26.95 14.29 4.07
CA LYS A 155 26.09 15.18 3.28
C LYS A 155 25.95 14.69 1.84
N LYS A 156 24.74 14.85 1.30
CA LYS A 156 24.43 14.65 -0.13
C LYS A 156 24.85 13.27 -0.64
N GLN A 157 25.02 13.16 -1.96
CA GLN A 157 25.47 11.96 -2.65
C GLN A 157 26.86 11.49 -2.17
N ALA A 158 27.80 12.42 -1.97
CA ALA A 158 29.14 12.10 -1.50
C ALA A 158 29.14 11.33 -0.16
N GLY A 159 28.24 11.70 0.76
CA GLY A 159 28.06 10.97 2.02
C GLY A 159 27.55 9.55 1.83
N LEU A 160 26.63 9.32 0.88
CA LEU A 160 26.15 7.96 0.56
C LEU A 160 27.22 7.11 -0.14
N ASP A 161 28.03 7.73 -0.99
CA ASP A 161 29.14 7.04 -1.66
C ASP A 161 30.19 6.62 -0.64
N GLN A 162 30.48 7.49 0.35
CA GLN A 162 31.34 7.17 1.47
C GLN A 162 30.82 5.99 2.31
N VAL A 163 29.51 5.93 2.58
CA VAL A 163 28.90 4.75 3.24
C VAL A 163 29.09 3.50 2.39
N GLY A 164 28.93 3.60 1.08
CA GLY A 164 29.14 2.50 0.15
C GLY A 164 30.56 1.93 0.24
N SER A 165 31.57 2.80 0.07
CA SER A 165 32.99 2.42 0.13
C SER A 165 33.39 1.79 1.47
N ILE A 166 32.88 2.34 2.59
CA ILE A 166 33.14 1.80 3.93
C ILE A 166 32.50 0.41 4.09
N LEU A 167 31.27 0.22 3.59
CA LEU A 167 30.58 -1.07 3.68
C LEU A 167 31.20 -2.14 2.77
N ASP A 168 31.68 -1.76 1.58
CA ASP A 168 32.45 -2.64 0.70
C ASP A 168 33.73 -3.14 1.37
N ALA A 169 34.47 -2.24 2.03
CA ALA A 169 35.69 -2.61 2.77
C ALA A 169 35.38 -3.61 3.90
N VAL A 170 34.43 -3.32 4.79
CA VAL A 170 34.10 -4.24 5.91
C VAL A 170 33.50 -5.56 5.42
N LYS A 171 32.76 -5.55 4.30
CA LYS A 171 32.26 -6.76 3.66
C LYS A 171 33.40 -7.61 3.09
N GLY A 172 34.40 -6.99 2.47
CA GLY A 172 35.64 -7.64 2.04
C GLY A 172 36.44 -8.26 3.19
N MET A 173 36.28 -7.72 4.40
CA MET A 173 36.86 -8.27 5.64
C MET A 173 35.98 -9.34 6.32
N ASN A 174 34.95 -9.87 5.65
CA ASN A 174 34.01 -10.85 6.20
C ASN A 174 33.30 -10.41 7.50
N ALA A 175 33.11 -9.10 7.69
CA ALA A 175 32.38 -8.58 8.84
C ALA A 175 30.91 -9.01 8.79
N LYS A 176 30.32 -9.20 9.98
CA LYS A 176 28.88 -9.44 10.15
C LYS A 176 28.26 -8.32 10.94
N ALA A 177 27.09 -7.86 10.53
CA ALA A 177 26.33 -6.90 11.32
C ALA A 177 25.69 -7.60 12.54
N LEU A 178 25.93 -7.06 13.74
CA LEU A 178 25.46 -7.61 15.01
C LEU A 178 24.21 -6.93 15.55
N ALA A 179 24.03 -5.66 15.20
CA ALA A 179 22.92 -4.83 15.66
C ALA A 179 22.35 -3.99 14.51
N SER A 180 21.29 -3.25 14.80
CA SER A 180 20.57 -2.41 13.84
C SER A 180 21.49 -1.41 13.13
N LEU A 181 21.24 -1.19 11.85
CA LEU A 181 21.72 -0.01 11.16
C LEU A 181 20.90 1.18 11.65
N VAL A 182 21.52 2.06 12.43
CA VAL A 182 20.85 3.26 12.93
C VAL A 182 21.26 4.46 12.08
N VAL A 183 20.27 5.13 11.50
CA VAL A 183 20.44 6.33 10.68
C VAL A 183 20.02 7.54 11.51
N MET A 184 20.88 8.54 11.57
CA MET A 184 20.71 9.74 12.37
C MET A 184 20.55 10.93 11.43
N ILE A 185 19.43 11.64 11.51
CA ILE A 185 19.19 12.85 10.71
C ILE A 185 19.38 14.07 11.61
N ASN A 186 20.20 15.02 11.18
CA ASN A 186 20.40 16.27 11.91
C ASN A 186 19.12 17.10 11.91
N ALA A 187 18.69 17.51 13.10
CA ALA A 187 17.57 18.43 13.30
C ALA A 187 18.02 19.90 13.22
N SER A 188 19.29 20.20 13.49
CA SER A 188 19.83 21.57 13.60
C SER A 188 20.20 22.27 12.30
N ASP A 189 19.96 21.67 11.12
CA ASP A 189 20.18 22.32 9.80
C ASP A 189 19.12 23.41 9.48
N MET A 190 18.66 24.14 10.49
CA MET A 190 17.45 24.95 10.49
C MET A 190 17.60 26.26 11.27
N THR A 191 16.80 27.28 10.96
CA THR A 191 16.68 28.46 11.85
C THR A 191 15.95 28.04 13.14
N ALA A 192 16.34 28.63 14.28
CA ALA A 192 15.90 28.19 15.62
C ALA A 192 14.36 28.14 15.82
N ASN A 193 13.59 28.92 15.04
CA ASN A 193 12.14 29.01 15.17
C ASN A 193 11.36 27.92 14.39
N GLU A 194 11.97 27.27 13.40
CA GLU A 194 11.29 26.27 12.54
C GLU A 194 11.60 24.83 12.96
N GLU A 195 12.68 24.62 13.72
CA GLU A 195 13.23 23.29 13.99
C GLU A 195 12.23 22.34 14.66
N ARG A 196 11.56 22.83 15.72
CA ARG A 196 10.53 22.04 16.42
C ARG A 196 9.42 21.58 15.47
N ARG A 197 8.95 22.48 14.58
CA ARG A 197 7.84 22.18 13.64
C ARG A 197 8.24 21.09 12.65
N GLU A 198 9.47 21.08 12.19
CA GLU A 198 9.94 20.04 11.27
C GLU A 198 10.14 18.69 11.95
N VAL A 199 10.73 18.67 13.15
CA VAL A 199 10.81 17.43 13.95
C VAL A 199 9.41 16.88 14.19
N GLN A 200 8.46 17.74 14.57
CA GLN A 200 7.05 17.40 14.76
C GLN A 200 6.44 16.76 13.49
N LYS A 201 6.62 17.38 12.32
CA LYS A 201 6.13 16.84 11.04
C LYS A 201 6.72 15.47 10.70
N VAL A 202 8.02 15.26 10.94
CA VAL A 202 8.68 13.96 10.74
C VAL A 202 8.09 12.91 11.69
N CYS A 203 7.83 13.27 12.94
CA CYS A 203 7.22 12.36 13.93
C CYS A 203 5.81 11.95 13.51
N MET A 204 4.97 12.93 13.14
CA MET A 204 3.60 12.68 12.68
C MET A 204 3.59 11.80 11.42
N ALA A 205 4.42 12.13 10.42
CA ALA A 205 4.53 11.33 9.21
C ALA A 205 5.01 9.91 9.52
N PHE A 206 6.02 9.75 10.39
CA PHE A 206 6.52 8.41 10.73
C PHE A 206 5.45 7.57 11.42
N VAL A 207 4.75 8.12 12.41
CA VAL A 207 3.68 7.41 13.13
C VAL A 207 2.54 7.01 12.19
N ALA A 208 2.14 7.89 11.26
CA ALA A 208 1.11 7.60 10.27
C ALA A 208 1.53 6.50 9.25
N PHE A 209 2.82 6.42 8.92
CA PHE A 209 3.35 5.49 7.91
C PHE A 209 4.17 4.34 8.51
N GLU A 210 4.13 4.13 9.82
CA GLU A 210 4.99 3.13 10.48
C GLU A 210 4.75 1.72 9.91
N LYS A 211 3.48 1.37 9.67
CA LYS A 211 3.07 0.11 9.03
C LYS A 211 3.64 -0.05 7.60
N ALA A 212 3.82 1.04 6.87
CA ALA A 212 4.45 0.99 5.53
C ALA A 212 5.94 0.68 5.62
N PHE A 213 6.63 1.20 6.63
CA PHE A 213 8.02 0.81 6.88
C PHE A 213 8.13 -0.63 7.40
N ASP A 214 7.19 -1.09 8.24
CA ASP A 214 7.16 -2.47 8.72
C ASP A 214 7.01 -3.50 7.59
N LEU A 215 6.29 -3.12 6.52
CA LEU A 215 6.08 -3.97 5.34
C LEU A 215 7.38 -4.33 4.61
N VAL A 216 8.40 -3.46 4.66
CA VAL A 216 9.70 -3.68 3.98
C VAL A 216 10.77 -4.27 4.93
N MET A 217 10.35 -4.64 6.14
CA MET A 217 11.21 -5.14 7.22
C MET A 217 10.90 -6.59 7.58
N PRO A 218 11.89 -7.37 8.05
CA PRO A 218 11.61 -8.69 8.59
C PRO A 218 10.80 -8.59 9.91
N PRO A 219 10.07 -9.64 10.32
CA PRO A 219 9.12 -9.59 11.44
C PRO A 219 9.79 -9.29 12.77
N SER A 220 11.05 -9.71 12.91
CA SER A 220 11.89 -9.42 14.06
C SER A 220 12.08 -7.92 14.33
N ARG A 221 11.63 -7.05 13.40
CA ARG A 221 11.70 -5.59 13.48
C ARG A 221 10.33 -4.91 13.51
N GLN A 222 9.22 -5.66 13.41
CA GLN A 222 7.86 -5.11 13.41
C GLN A 222 7.40 -4.71 14.81
N ASP A 223 7.68 -5.52 15.83
CA ASP A 223 7.66 -5.08 17.22
C ASP A 223 8.56 -5.96 18.09
N HIS A 224 9.62 -5.38 18.66
CA HIS A 224 10.64 -6.11 19.42
C HIS A 224 11.20 -5.24 20.54
N ALA A 225 11.70 -5.83 21.62
CA ALA A 225 12.21 -5.12 22.79
C ALA A 225 13.28 -4.04 22.48
N LYS A 226 14.04 -4.22 21.39
CA LYS A 226 15.09 -3.29 20.92
C LYS A 226 14.64 -2.40 19.73
N CYS A 227 13.38 -2.49 19.30
CA CYS A 227 12.80 -1.86 18.12
C CYS A 227 11.26 -1.77 18.26
N LYS A 228 10.81 -1.08 19.31
CA LYS A 228 9.39 -0.95 19.69
C LYS A 228 8.65 0.00 18.76
N SER A 229 7.37 -0.29 18.53
CA SER A 229 6.49 0.57 17.75
C SER A 229 6.23 1.92 18.41
N ASN A 230 6.32 3.02 17.64
CA ASN A 230 5.93 4.34 18.13
C ASN A 230 4.41 4.51 18.06
N ALA A 231 3.78 4.01 16.99
CA ALA A 231 2.33 4.04 16.80
C ALA A 231 1.60 3.21 17.86
N ALA A 232 2.01 1.95 18.11
CA ALA A 232 1.37 1.09 19.11
C ALA A 232 1.46 1.71 20.52
N MET A 233 2.62 2.25 20.89
CA MET A 233 2.81 2.95 22.17
C MET A 233 1.84 4.13 22.36
N LEU A 234 1.50 4.84 21.29
CA LEU A 234 0.55 5.95 21.37
C LEU A 234 -0.90 5.47 21.42
N THR A 235 -1.22 4.32 20.83
CA THR A 235 -2.59 3.78 20.76
C THR A 235 -2.96 2.84 21.92
N GLU A 236 -1.99 2.14 22.52
CA GLU A 236 -2.19 1.24 23.67
C GLU A 236 -2.69 1.98 24.93
N ARG A 237 -2.56 3.31 24.98
CA ARG A 237 -3.08 4.16 26.06
C ARG A 237 -4.56 4.54 25.87
N GLU A 238 -5.37 3.68 25.24
CA GLU A 238 -6.79 3.88 24.91
C GLU A 238 -7.08 5.03 23.92
N PHE A 239 -6.13 5.36 23.04
CA PHE A 239 -6.28 6.43 22.06
C PHE A 239 -6.32 5.91 20.62
N THR A 240 -7.13 6.55 19.77
CA THR A 240 -7.09 6.28 18.33
C THR A 240 -5.80 6.83 17.72
N LEU A 241 -5.38 6.30 16.57
CA LEU A 241 -4.24 6.86 15.80
C LEU A 241 -4.42 8.36 15.53
N GLN A 242 -5.66 8.82 15.30
CA GLN A 242 -5.96 10.22 15.08
C GLN A 242 -5.68 11.05 16.33
N THR A 243 -6.14 10.61 17.50
CA THR A 243 -5.86 11.27 18.78
C THR A 243 -4.37 11.34 19.08
N ALA A 244 -3.61 10.29 18.74
CA ALA A 244 -2.17 10.28 18.85
C ALA A 244 -1.49 11.34 17.96
N LEU A 245 -1.93 11.46 16.70
CA LEU A 245 -1.44 12.47 15.77
C LEU A 245 -1.82 13.89 16.21
N ASP A 246 -3.02 14.08 16.75
CA ASP A 246 -3.46 15.36 17.30
C ASP A 246 -2.61 15.77 18.51
N GLY A 247 -2.27 14.83 19.40
CA GLY A 247 -1.35 15.05 20.52
C GLY A 247 0.05 15.46 20.05
N LEU A 248 0.57 14.82 19.00
CA LEU A 248 1.85 15.21 18.38
C LEU A 248 1.76 16.59 17.73
N LYS A 249 0.64 16.92 17.07
CA LYS A 249 0.38 18.23 16.43
C LYS A 249 0.30 19.37 17.44
N GLN A 250 -0.24 19.10 18.63
CA GLN A 250 -0.35 20.05 19.74
C GLN A 250 0.94 20.21 20.55
N ALA A 251 1.97 19.37 20.32
CA ALA A 251 3.22 19.45 21.06
C ALA A 251 3.96 20.78 20.84
N ASP A 252 4.09 21.56 21.90
CA ASP A 252 4.66 22.91 21.93
C ASP A 252 6.20 22.95 22.07
N SER A 253 6.82 21.81 22.37
CA SER A 253 8.26 21.71 22.62
C SER A 253 8.84 20.37 22.13
N LYS A 254 10.16 20.34 21.85
CA LYS A 254 10.87 19.08 21.53
C LYS A 254 10.78 18.09 22.70
N ARG A 255 10.83 18.59 23.93
CA ARG A 255 10.62 17.81 25.15
C ARG A 255 9.24 17.13 25.16
N ARG A 256 8.18 17.85 24.80
CA ARG A 256 6.83 17.28 24.71
C ARG A 256 6.73 16.17 23.67
N LEU A 257 7.41 16.32 22.52
CA LEU A 257 7.50 15.24 21.51
C LEU A 257 8.20 13.99 22.08
N VAL A 258 9.31 14.17 22.79
CA VAL A 258 10.01 13.07 23.49
C VAL A 258 9.10 12.43 24.54
N GLU A 259 8.31 13.22 25.26
CA GLU A 259 7.35 12.75 26.27
C GLU A 259 6.25 11.87 25.71
N LEU A 260 5.73 12.23 24.54
CA LEU A 260 4.69 11.47 23.85
C LEU A 260 5.24 10.17 23.27
N LEU A 261 6.42 10.22 22.63
CA LEU A 261 6.97 9.09 21.89
C LEU A 261 7.79 8.11 22.73
N HIS A 262 8.25 8.52 23.92
CA HIS A 262 9.13 7.70 24.77
C HIS A 262 8.65 7.71 26.22
N PRO A 263 7.95 6.66 26.69
CA PRO A 263 7.57 6.55 28.09
C PRO A 263 8.79 6.47 29.01
N LEU A 264 8.56 6.74 30.30
CA LEU A 264 9.52 6.39 31.35
C LEU A 264 9.60 4.87 31.48
N VAL A 265 10.80 4.36 31.77
CA VAL A 265 11.00 2.95 32.09
C VAL A 265 10.34 2.67 33.45
N GLN A 266 9.46 1.66 33.53
CA GLN A 266 8.81 1.25 34.78
C GLN A 266 9.85 0.95 35.88
N GLY A 267 9.60 1.42 37.10
CA GLY A 267 10.46 1.17 38.27
C GLY A 267 11.55 2.22 38.54
N GLN A 268 11.58 3.34 37.81
CA GLN A 268 12.41 4.50 38.14
C GLN A 268 11.55 5.77 38.24
N GLU A 269 11.06 6.09 39.45
CA GLU A 269 10.24 7.28 39.73
C GLU A 269 11.07 8.52 40.14
N ASP A 270 12.38 8.49 39.90
CA ASP A 270 13.26 9.62 40.18
C ASP A 270 13.28 10.64 39.04
N ARG A 271 13.56 11.91 39.36
CA ARG A 271 13.79 12.99 38.36
C ARG A 271 14.96 12.71 37.38
N ARG A 272 15.70 11.62 37.57
CA ARG A 272 16.79 11.10 36.72
C ARG A 272 16.39 9.86 35.90
N ALA A 273 15.12 9.44 35.94
CA ALA A 273 14.62 8.27 35.23
C ALA A 273 14.95 8.36 33.73
N LYS A 274 15.62 7.32 33.20
CA LYS A 274 15.92 7.22 31.77
C LYS A 274 14.64 6.86 31.03
N ARG A 275 14.40 7.54 29.91
CA ARG A 275 13.37 7.13 28.95
C ARG A 275 13.84 5.93 28.16
N ASP A 276 12.91 5.06 27.82
CA ASP A 276 13.20 3.96 26.93
C ASP A 276 13.48 4.49 25.51
N GLY A 277 14.71 4.26 25.03
CA GLY A 277 15.18 4.71 23.71
C GLY A 277 15.10 3.63 22.63
N PHE A 278 14.51 2.48 22.91
CA PHE A 278 14.47 1.34 21.99
C PHE A 278 13.26 1.37 21.03
N PHE A 279 12.89 2.56 20.55
CA PHE A 279 11.82 2.76 19.58
C PHE A 279 12.36 2.87 18.15
N LYS A 280 11.53 2.53 17.16
CA LYS A 280 11.86 2.63 15.73
C LYS A 280 12.28 4.05 15.32
N LEU A 281 11.54 5.06 15.78
CA LEU A 281 11.93 6.46 15.75
C LEU A 281 12.30 6.91 17.16
N ASN A 282 13.56 7.29 17.38
CA ASN A 282 14.07 7.68 18.69
C ASN A 282 14.51 9.14 18.72
N LEU A 283 13.91 9.91 19.64
CA LEU A 283 14.15 11.33 19.89
C LEU A 283 14.91 11.61 21.18
N THR A 284 15.30 10.60 21.96
CA THR A 284 15.95 10.81 23.28
C THR A 284 17.28 11.57 23.19
N ASN A 285 17.88 11.65 22.00
CA ASN A 285 19.10 12.43 21.72
C ASN A 285 18.83 13.81 21.09
N ILE A 286 17.57 14.21 20.89
CA ILE A 286 17.23 15.47 20.18
C ILE A 286 17.73 16.71 20.92
N GLU A 287 17.67 16.75 22.26
CA GLU A 287 18.11 17.92 23.04
C GLU A 287 19.64 18.02 23.11
N LYS A 288 20.31 16.88 23.31
CA LYS A 288 21.77 16.83 23.53
C LYS A 288 22.57 16.86 22.24
N GLN A 289 22.07 16.21 21.20
CA GLN A 289 22.81 15.96 19.95
C GLN A 289 22.11 16.54 18.72
N GLN A 290 20.87 17.06 18.87
CA GLN A 290 20.09 17.59 17.74
C GLN A 290 19.92 16.56 16.62
N VAL A 291 19.70 15.28 16.96
CA VAL A 291 19.45 14.21 15.98
C VAL A 291 18.15 13.47 16.24
N ILE A 292 17.51 13.07 15.15
CA ILE A 292 16.43 12.08 15.11
C ILE A 292 17.03 10.77 14.65
N GLU A 293 16.80 9.67 15.37
CA GLU A 293 17.35 8.37 15.02
C GLU A 293 16.28 7.41 14.48
N PHE A 294 16.51 6.89 13.28
CA PHE A 294 15.75 5.78 12.71
C PHE A 294 16.50 4.48 12.99
N ARG A 295 15.85 3.59 13.73
CA ARG A 295 16.45 2.38 14.28
C ARG A 295 15.85 1.09 13.73
N GLN A 296 14.91 1.17 12.78
CA GLN A 296 14.10 0.03 12.35
C GLN A 296 14.87 -1.01 11.52
N HIS A 297 15.80 -0.59 10.67
CA HIS A 297 16.50 -1.50 9.76
C HIS A 297 17.38 -2.52 10.52
N PRO A 298 17.38 -3.80 10.12
CA PRO A 298 18.33 -4.77 10.65
C PRO A 298 19.77 -4.33 10.36
N GLY A 299 20.74 -4.90 11.05
CA GLY A 299 22.14 -4.70 10.68
C GLY A 299 22.40 -5.20 9.26
N THR A 300 23.21 -4.48 8.48
CA THR A 300 23.65 -4.97 7.16
C THR A 300 25.05 -4.49 6.83
N VAL A 301 25.83 -5.36 6.20
CA VAL A 301 27.11 -5.03 5.55
C VAL A 301 26.97 -4.92 4.03
N ASP A 302 25.73 -4.99 3.52
CA ASP A 302 25.43 -4.84 2.11
C ASP A 302 25.32 -3.35 1.77
N PRO A 303 26.21 -2.80 0.92
CA PRO A 303 26.22 -1.39 0.58
C PRO A 303 24.93 -0.91 -0.07
N GLU A 304 24.32 -1.73 -0.94
CA GLU A 304 23.12 -1.35 -1.68
C GLU A 304 21.92 -1.26 -0.73
N LYS A 305 21.76 -2.25 0.16
CA LYS A 305 20.71 -2.23 1.21
C LYS A 305 20.83 -0.99 2.09
N ALA A 306 22.04 -0.69 2.57
CA ALA A 306 22.27 0.46 3.43
C ALA A 306 22.02 1.79 2.71
N LYS A 307 22.52 1.94 1.47
CA LYS A 307 22.33 3.17 0.67
C LYS A 307 20.86 3.41 0.36
N ASN A 308 20.11 2.39 -0.06
CA ASN A 308 18.68 2.52 -0.36
C ASN A 308 17.88 2.87 0.90
N TRP A 309 18.22 2.30 2.05
CA TRP A 309 17.59 2.62 3.33
C TRP A 309 17.85 4.05 3.77
N ILE A 310 19.12 4.48 3.73
CA ILE A 310 19.47 5.86 4.07
C ILE A 310 18.79 6.84 3.10
N GLU A 311 18.82 6.59 1.79
CA GLU A 311 18.16 7.46 0.80
C GLU A 311 16.66 7.57 1.06
N LEU A 312 15.97 6.46 1.35
CA LEU A 312 14.54 6.46 1.68
C LEU A 312 14.25 7.36 2.88
N LEU A 313 14.99 7.21 3.98
CA LEU A 313 14.76 8.00 5.20
C LEU A 313 15.04 9.49 5.01
N LEU A 314 16.10 9.84 4.28
CA LEU A 314 16.43 11.23 3.99
C LEU A 314 15.35 11.90 3.14
N ARG A 315 14.84 11.21 2.12
CA ARG A 315 13.75 11.70 1.28
C ARG A 315 12.44 11.79 2.04
N PHE A 316 12.12 10.76 2.83
CA PHE A 316 10.94 10.74 3.69
C PHE A 316 10.93 11.96 4.63
N ALA A 317 12.03 12.18 5.37
CA ALA A 317 12.15 13.31 6.28
C ALA A 317 12.09 14.66 5.56
N GLN A 318 12.72 14.78 4.38
CA GLN A 318 12.65 15.98 3.55
C GLN A 318 11.22 16.28 3.07
N LYS A 319 10.47 15.26 2.67
CA LYS A 319 9.08 15.43 2.20
C LYS A 319 8.11 15.70 3.35
N ALA A 320 8.36 15.16 4.53
CA ALA A 320 7.57 15.44 5.73
C ALA A 320 7.58 16.94 6.08
N LYS A 321 8.71 17.64 5.88
CA LYS A 321 8.81 19.11 6.05
C LYS A 321 7.80 19.89 5.20
N ALA A 322 7.59 19.48 3.94
CA ALA A 322 6.77 20.19 2.95
C ALA A 322 5.24 20.03 3.17
N ALA A 323 4.84 19.21 4.15
CA ALA A 323 3.60 19.28 4.94
C ALA A 323 2.21 19.39 4.30
N GLU A 324 2.01 19.01 3.04
CA GLU A 324 0.65 18.66 2.56
C GLU A 324 0.54 17.19 2.15
N ALA A 325 1.65 16.59 1.71
CA ALA A 325 1.65 15.28 1.05
C ALA A 325 1.33 14.09 1.98
N PHE A 326 1.57 14.23 3.29
CA PHE A 326 1.36 13.16 4.28
C PHE A 326 0.16 13.41 5.20
N GLU A 327 -0.43 14.61 5.20
CA GLU A 327 -1.61 14.94 6.03
C GLU A 327 -2.90 14.29 5.51
N GLN A 328 -2.91 13.83 4.25
CA GLN A 328 -4.06 13.21 3.58
C GLN A 328 -4.06 11.67 3.65
N ALA A 329 -3.19 11.05 4.45
CA ALA A 329 -3.16 9.60 4.58
C ALA A 329 -4.39 9.12 5.39
N PRO A 330 -5.39 8.45 4.78
CA PRO A 330 -6.58 8.01 5.49
C PRO A 330 -6.22 6.92 6.50
N PRO A 331 -6.78 6.96 7.72
CA PRO A 331 -6.46 6.02 8.80
C PRO A 331 -6.81 4.55 8.49
N GLU A 332 -7.64 4.30 7.48
CA GLU A 332 -8.15 2.96 7.11
C GLU A 332 -7.37 2.27 5.98
N LYS A 333 -6.25 2.86 5.51
CA LYS A 333 -5.45 2.23 4.45
C LYS A 333 -4.68 1.01 4.96
N SER A 334 -4.60 -0.05 4.13
CA SER A 334 -3.74 -1.20 4.38
C SER A 334 -2.26 -0.81 4.37
N ALA A 335 -1.38 -1.63 4.96
CA ALA A 335 0.06 -1.37 5.00
C ALA A 335 0.64 -1.13 3.58
N THR A 336 0.17 -1.88 2.58
CA THR A 336 0.64 -1.71 1.20
C THR A 336 0.12 -0.43 0.54
N GLN A 337 -1.11 -0.02 0.83
CA GLN A 337 -1.63 1.27 0.37
C GLN A 337 -0.88 2.44 0.99
N LEU A 338 -0.53 2.35 2.29
CA LEU A 338 0.34 3.32 2.95
C LEU A 338 1.74 3.33 2.32
N PHE A 339 2.31 2.18 1.98
CA PHE A 339 3.58 2.08 1.26
C PHE A 339 3.52 2.79 -0.10
N LEU A 340 2.51 2.50 -0.93
CA LEU A 340 2.37 3.14 -2.24
C LEU A 340 2.20 4.65 -2.13
N HIS A 341 1.41 5.13 -1.17
CA HIS A 341 1.25 6.56 -0.90
C HIS A 341 2.55 7.22 -0.43
N MET A 342 3.29 6.54 0.45
CA MET A 342 4.60 7.00 0.91
C MET A 342 5.57 7.13 -0.25
N MET A 343 5.67 6.08 -1.08
CA MET A 343 6.56 6.08 -2.23
C MET A 343 6.14 7.15 -3.25
N GLN A 344 4.84 7.31 -3.52
CA GLN A 344 4.31 8.37 -4.38
C GLN A 344 4.79 9.76 -3.95
N THR A 345 4.93 9.98 -2.65
CA THR A 345 5.43 11.23 -2.07
C THR A 345 6.96 11.35 -2.16
N VAL A 346 7.69 10.24 -1.93
CA VAL A 346 9.16 10.15 -2.06
C VAL A 346 9.61 10.42 -3.51
N LYS A 347 8.79 10.07 -4.50
CA LYS A 347 9.03 10.30 -5.94
C LYS A 347 10.35 9.71 -6.46
N ARG A 348 10.57 8.43 -6.18
CA ARG A 348 11.75 7.69 -6.66
C ARG A 348 11.43 6.31 -7.17
N LYS A 349 11.48 6.17 -8.49
CA LYS A 349 11.16 4.94 -9.21
C LYS A 349 12.06 3.78 -8.80
N GLU A 350 13.37 4.04 -8.68
CA GLU A 350 14.36 3.01 -8.36
C GLU A 350 14.15 2.46 -6.95
N LEU A 351 13.98 3.36 -5.95
CA LEU A 351 13.69 2.95 -4.58
C LEU A 351 12.34 2.25 -4.46
N THR A 352 11.33 2.72 -5.19
CA THR A 352 9.98 2.13 -5.16
C THR A 352 10.00 0.72 -5.69
N ARG A 353 10.70 0.49 -6.81
CA ARG A 353 10.89 -0.86 -7.35
C ARG A 353 11.69 -1.73 -6.39
N TYR A 354 12.83 -1.25 -5.90
CA TYR A 354 13.68 -1.99 -4.96
C TYR A 354 12.90 -2.49 -3.73
N TYR A 355 12.12 -1.61 -3.10
CA TYR A 355 11.34 -1.99 -1.93
C TYR A 355 10.09 -2.80 -2.28
N TRP A 356 9.50 -2.61 -3.46
CA TRP A 356 8.40 -3.45 -3.92
C TRP A 356 8.85 -4.89 -4.16
N ASP A 357 9.98 -5.08 -4.84
CA ASP A 357 10.57 -6.40 -5.06
C ASP A 357 10.85 -7.07 -3.71
N ARG A 358 11.35 -6.30 -2.73
CA ARG A 358 11.54 -6.77 -1.34
C ARG A 358 10.22 -7.15 -0.64
N ILE A 359 9.13 -6.44 -0.87
CA ILE A 359 7.80 -6.81 -0.34
C ILE A 359 7.34 -8.13 -0.95
N LEU A 360 7.59 -8.36 -2.25
CA LEU A 360 7.25 -9.60 -2.93
C LEU A 360 8.11 -10.78 -2.45
N GLU A 361 9.39 -10.54 -2.16
CA GLU A 361 10.30 -11.54 -1.58
C GLU A 361 9.91 -11.98 -0.17
N LEU A 362 9.15 -11.15 0.54
CA LEU A 362 8.71 -11.40 1.91
C LEU A 362 7.29 -12.02 1.92
N ASP A 363 7.05 -13.03 2.76
CA ASP A 363 5.69 -13.49 3.06
C ASP A 363 4.97 -12.51 4.03
N GLY A 364 3.68 -12.74 4.30
CA GLY A 364 2.93 -11.93 5.29
C GLY A 364 3.50 -11.99 6.72
N GLU A 365 4.47 -12.87 6.95
CA GLU A 365 5.27 -13.03 8.16
C GLU A 365 6.75 -12.74 7.87
N GLY A 366 7.08 -11.87 6.91
CA GLY A 366 8.43 -11.35 6.61
C GLY A 366 9.57 -12.37 6.44
N ARG A 367 9.29 -13.61 6.05
CA ARG A 367 10.29 -14.63 5.67
C ARG A 367 10.51 -14.62 4.16
N PRO A 368 11.70 -15.01 3.66
CA PRO A 368 11.91 -15.21 2.23
C PRO A 368 10.91 -16.25 1.71
N ARG A 369 10.14 -15.90 0.68
CA ARG A 369 9.29 -16.88 -0.01
C ARG A 369 10.16 -17.98 -0.62
N ARG A 370 9.80 -19.25 -0.41
CA ARG A 370 10.50 -20.37 -1.05
C ARG A 370 10.37 -20.24 -2.57
N ASN A 371 11.47 -20.45 -3.31
CA ASN A 371 11.58 -20.45 -4.77
C ASN A 371 10.76 -21.59 -5.43
N THR A 372 9.45 -21.66 -5.19
CA THR A 372 8.55 -22.66 -5.80
C THR A 372 7.28 -22.04 -6.37
N ALA A 373 7.13 -20.71 -6.32
CA ALA A 373 5.96 -20.05 -6.86
C ALA A 373 6.10 -19.84 -8.37
N THR A 374 5.08 -20.25 -9.12
CA THR A 374 4.92 -19.96 -10.54
C THR A 374 4.62 -18.47 -10.76
N SER A 375 4.93 -17.91 -11.94
CA SER A 375 4.65 -16.50 -12.29
C SER A 375 3.18 -16.11 -12.12
N GLU A 376 2.27 -17.08 -12.12
CA GLU A 376 0.84 -16.92 -11.91
C GLU A 376 0.46 -16.79 -10.42
N GLU A 377 1.15 -17.48 -9.52
CA GLU A 377 0.99 -17.32 -8.06
C GLU A 377 1.55 -15.97 -7.59
N GLU A 378 2.66 -15.52 -8.17
CA GLU A 378 3.20 -14.16 -7.95
C GLU A 378 2.21 -13.07 -8.39
N ARG A 379 1.49 -13.30 -9.50
CA ARG A 379 0.45 -12.39 -10.02
C ARG A 379 -0.80 -12.35 -9.12
N LYS A 380 -1.25 -13.52 -8.62
CA LYS A 380 -2.38 -13.63 -7.68
C LYS A 380 -2.08 -12.97 -6.33
N VAL A 381 -0.86 -13.15 -5.82
CA VAL A 381 -0.40 -12.45 -4.62
C VAL A 381 -0.29 -10.96 -4.87
N GLY A 382 0.28 -10.56 -6.01
CA GLY A 382 0.38 -9.15 -6.39
C GLY A 382 -0.99 -8.48 -6.42
N GLN A 383 -2.02 -9.13 -6.97
CA GLN A 383 -3.39 -8.61 -6.97
C GLN A 383 -3.93 -8.37 -5.55
N HIS A 384 -3.68 -9.27 -4.59
CA HIS A 384 -4.08 -9.07 -3.18
C HIS A 384 -3.24 -8.01 -2.44
N LEU A 385 -2.00 -7.77 -2.86
CA LEU A 385 -1.11 -6.77 -2.28
C LEU A 385 -1.22 -5.40 -2.97
N GLY A 386 -2.12 -5.20 -3.92
CA GLY A 386 -2.29 -3.91 -4.60
C GLY A 386 -1.26 -3.63 -5.71
N LEU A 387 -0.83 -4.67 -6.43
CA LEU A 387 0.03 -4.59 -7.61
C LEU A 387 -0.51 -3.61 -8.66
N ASP A 388 -1.83 -3.50 -8.82
CA ASP A 388 -2.43 -2.51 -9.70
C ASP A 388 -2.08 -1.08 -9.29
N GLY A 389 -2.02 -0.81 -7.98
CA GLY A 389 -1.58 0.48 -7.43
C GLY A 389 -0.10 0.73 -7.67
N PHE A 390 0.75 -0.29 -7.51
CA PHE A 390 2.18 -0.21 -7.83
C PHE A 390 2.42 0.04 -9.33
N LEU A 391 1.78 -0.73 -10.20
CA LEU A 391 1.92 -0.59 -11.65
C LEU A 391 1.45 0.80 -12.12
N LYS A 392 0.31 1.30 -11.60
CA LYS A 392 -0.15 2.67 -11.83
C LYS A 392 0.89 3.70 -11.41
N LEU A 393 1.51 3.53 -10.23
CA LEU A 393 2.55 4.45 -9.74
C LEU A 393 3.82 4.40 -10.61
N MET A 394 4.24 3.21 -11.02
CA MET A 394 5.42 3.02 -11.88
C MET A 394 5.22 3.57 -13.29
N ASP A 395 4.00 3.51 -13.80
CA ASP A 395 3.59 4.08 -15.08
C ASP A 395 3.59 5.61 -15.03
N GLN A 396 3.04 6.21 -13.97
CA GLN A 396 3.09 7.66 -13.71
C GLN A 396 4.52 8.25 -13.70
N TRP A 397 5.53 7.43 -13.41
CA TRP A 397 6.94 7.84 -13.33
C TRP A 397 7.82 7.28 -14.45
N SER A 398 7.24 6.63 -15.45
CA SER A 398 7.98 6.31 -16.66
C SER A 398 8.43 7.61 -17.33
N PRO A 399 9.75 7.80 -17.58
CA PRO A 399 10.22 8.99 -18.28
C PRO A 399 9.53 9.12 -19.63
N ARG A 400 9.08 10.33 -19.98
CA ARG A 400 9.07 10.74 -21.39
C ARG A 400 10.54 10.68 -21.82
N GLN A 401 10.90 9.71 -22.67
CA GLN A 401 12.27 9.57 -23.16
C GLN A 401 12.53 10.67 -24.21
N GLY A 402 13.61 11.45 -24.03
CA GLY A 402 14.17 12.32 -25.08
C GLY A 402 14.99 11.50 -26.10
N PRO A 403 15.30 12.06 -27.29
CA PRO A 403 15.24 11.30 -28.53
C PRO A 403 16.58 10.66 -28.95
N PRO A 404 16.55 9.42 -29.47
CA PRO A 404 17.53 8.90 -30.43
C PRO A 404 16.92 8.86 -31.84
N SER A 405 17.63 9.46 -32.81
CA SER A 405 17.20 9.84 -34.17
C SER A 405 15.86 10.57 -34.20
N THR A 406 15.88 11.86 -34.52
CA THR A 406 14.70 12.72 -34.44
C THR A 406 13.60 12.31 -35.41
N GLU A 407 13.84 11.43 -36.38
CA GLU A 407 12.83 11.01 -37.36
C GLU A 407 12.88 9.50 -37.61
N LYS A 408 11.72 8.90 -37.89
CA LYS A 408 11.53 7.51 -38.34
C LYS A 408 10.48 7.46 -39.45
N SER A 409 10.68 6.57 -40.42
CA SER A 409 9.72 6.34 -41.49
C SER A 409 8.52 5.53 -40.99
N CYS A 410 7.31 6.04 -41.22
CA CYS A 410 6.08 5.31 -40.91
C CYS A 410 5.92 4.12 -41.85
N VAL A 411 5.63 2.95 -41.30
CA VAL A 411 5.49 1.72 -42.10
C VAL A 411 4.21 1.64 -42.96
N LEU A 412 3.30 2.60 -42.83
CA LEU A 412 2.04 2.66 -43.58
C LEU A 412 2.07 3.71 -44.69
N CYS A 413 2.44 4.96 -44.38
CA CYS A 413 2.52 6.03 -45.38
C CYS A 413 3.93 6.24 -45.96
N MET A 414 4.95 5.58 -45.41
CA MET A 414 6.36 5.65 -45.85
C MET A 414 7.01 7.03 -45.77
N GLU A 415 6.37 7.98 -45.08
CA GLU A 415 6.92 9.30 -44.80
C GLU A 415 7.69 9.32 -43.48
N ASP A 416 8.65 10.23 -43.36
CA ASP A 416 9.48 10.42 -42.16
C ASP A 416 8.79 11.37 -41.18
N PHE A 417 8.63 10.92 -39.94
CA PHE A 417 8.03 11.72 -38.86
C PHE A 417 8.93 11.75 -37.64
N PRO A 418 8.79 12.79 -36.80
CA PRO A 418 9.32 12.74 -35.46
C PRO A 418 8.91 11.47 -34.71
N VAL A 419 9.85 10.84 -34.00
CA VAL A 419 9.55 9.62 -33.21
C VAL A 419 8.45 9.85 -32.17
N GLU A 420 8.27 11.11 -31.77
CA GLU A 420 7.22 11.57 -30.85
C GLU A 420 5.83 11.69 -31.50
N ASP A 421 5.74 11.69 -32.82
CA ASP A 421 4.50 11.80 -33.60
C ASP A 421 4.02 10.42 -34.11
N GLY A 422 4.34 9.36 -33.36
CA GLY A 422 3.87 8.02 -33.68
C GLY A 422 4.22 6.94 -32.66
N ALA A 423 3.56 5.80 -32.78
CA ALA A 423 3.75 4.64 -31.91
C ALA A 423 4.71 3.61 -32.51
N VAL A 424 5.41 2.88 -31.64
CA VAL A 424 6.34 1.81 -32.02
C VAL A 424 5.86 0.48 -31.46
N CYS A 425 5.69 -0.55 -32.28
CA CYS A 425 5.20 -1.84 -31.78
C CYS A 425 6.19 -2.49 -30.79
N GLN A 426 5.70 -3.46 -30.00
CA GLN A 426 6.55 -4.18 -29.04
C GLN A 426 7.46 -5.23 -29.69
N GLY A 427 7.24 -5.57 -30.97
CA GLY A 427 8.00 -6.55 -31.71
C GLY A 427 9.50 -6.24 -31.81
N ALA A 428 10.29 -7.27 -32.15
CA ALA A 428 11.74 -7.15 -32.26
C ALA A 428 12.17 -6.12 -33.31
N ALA A 429 11.43 -6.01 -34.41
CA ALA A 429 11.70 -5.06 -35.50
C ALA A 429 11.30 -3.60 -35.18
N LYS A 430 10.56 -3.36 -34.08
CA LYS A 430 10.20 -2.01 -33.61
C LYS A 430 9.62 -1.10 -34.72
N HIS A 431 8.60 -1.59 -35.42
CA HIS A 431 7.90 -0.87 -36.49
C HIS A 431 7.23 0.41 -35.97
N PHE A 432 7.48 1.54 -36.66
CA PHE A 432 6.95 2.85 -36.32
C PHE A 432 5.72 3.20 -37.17
N THR A 433 4.67 3.72 -36.54
CA THR A 433 3.43 4.17 -37.19
C THR A 433 3.09 5.58 -36.73
N CYS A 434 3.00 6.55 -37.65
CA CYS A 434 2.65 7.93 -37.31
C CYS A 434 1.22 8.03 -36.75
N ASP A 435 0.91 9.11 -36.04
CA ASP A 435 -0.36 9.31 -35.35
C ASP A 435 -1.59 9.14 -36.25
N ASP A 436 -1.56 9.71 -37.46
CA ASP A 436 -2.68 9.62 -38.42
C ASP A 436 -2.91 8.18 -38.90
N CYS A 437 -1.84 7.48 -39.26
CA CYS A 437 -1.91 6.09 -39.68
C CYS A 437 -2.31 5.17 -38.51
N LEU A 438 -1.86 5.46 -37.29
CA LEU A 438 -2.21 4.72 -36.08
C LEU A 438 -3.69 4.87 -35.73
N LEU A 439 -4.24 6.08 -35.88
CA LEU A 439 -5.66 6.35 -35.68
C LEU A 439 -6.53 5.55 -36.64
N ASN A 440 -6.21 5.59 -37.94
CA ASN A 440 -6.97 4.85 -38.95
C ASN A 440 -6.85 3.33 -38.76
N HIS A 441 -5.66 2.85 -38.41
CA HIS A 441 -5.44 1.44 -38.09
C HIS A 441 -6.22 1.00 -36.86
N THR A 442 -6.27 1.84 -35.81
CA THR A 442 -7.07 1.57 -34.61
C THR A 442 -8.57 1.52 -34.93
N ARG A 443 -9.08 2.43 -35.75
CA ARG A 443 -10.49 2.42 -36.19
C ARG A 443 -10.82 1.16 -36.99
N ALA A 444 -9.95 0.75 -37.91
CA ALA A 444 -10.12 -0.51 -38.63
C ALA A 444 -10.12 -1.72 -37.68
N ALA A 445 -9.25 -1.72 -36.67
CA ALA A 445 -9.23 -2.78 -35.67
C ALA A 445 -10.49 -2.83 -34.79
N LEU A 446 -11.11 -1.69 -34.49
CA LEU A 446 -12.37 -1.63 -33.76
C LEU A 446 -13.57 -2.06 -34.62
N GLY A 447 -13.50 -1.81 -35.92
CA GLY A 447 -14.52 -2.20 -36.90
C GLY A 447 -14.43 -3.65 -37.39
N ALA A 448 -13.41 -4.40 -36.99
CA ALA A 448 -13.27 -5.83 -37.31
C ALA A 448 -14.37 -6.67 -36.66
N ASP A 449 -14.59 -7.89 -37.18
CA ASP A 449 -15.60 -8.78 -36.64
C ASP A 449 -15.30 -9.21 -35.20
N LEU A 450 -16.33 -9.71 -34.52
CA LEU A 450 -16.26 -10.06 -33.11
C LEU A 450 -15.27 -11.20 -32.84
N GLY A 451 -15.12 -12.16 -33.77
CA GLY A 451 -14.19 -13.28 -33.66
C GLY A 451 -12.74 -12.79 -33.68
N GLU A 452 -12.37 -12.04 -34.71
CA GLU A 452 -11.02 -11.44 -34.83
C GLU A 452 -10.67 -10.55 -33.64
N ARG A 453 -11.63 -9.75 -33.16
CA ARG A 453 -11.43 -8.90 -31.98
C ARG A 453 -11.23 -9.73 -30.71
N THR A 454 -11.93 -10.85 -30.57
CA THR A 454 -11.82 -11.74 -29.41
C THR A 454 -10.46 -12.46 -29.41
N GLU A 455 -10.00 -12.95 -30.56
CA GLU A 455 -8.71 -13.65 -30.70
C GLU A 455 -7.53 -12.78 -30.24
N ARG A 456 -7.58 -11.48 -30.55
CA ARG A 456 -6.56 -10.52 -30.09
C ARG A 456 -6.88 -9.83 -28.75
N ASN A 457 -7.85 -10.32 -27.98
CA ASN A 457 -8.29 -9.72 -26.70
C ASN A 457 -8.61 -8.22 -26.80
N GLY A 458 -9.15 -7.79 -27.94
CA GLY A 458 -9.45 -6.40 -28.25
C GLY A 458 -8.23 -5.50 -28.43
N CYS A 459 -7.00 -6.04 -28.49
CA CYS A 459 -5.78 -5.26 -28.70
C CYS A 459 -5.62 -4.79 -30.15
N VAL A 460 -5.00 -3.61 -30.34
CA VAL A 460 -4.55 -3.16 -31.66
C VAL A 460 -3.17 -3.72 -31.92
N LEU A 461 -3.04 -4.60 -32.91
CA LEU A 461 -1.77 -5.21 -33.29
C LEU A 461 -1.02 -4.36 -34.31
N CYS A 462 0.30 -4.53 -34.38
CA CYS A 462 1.16 -3.98 -35.43
C CYS A 462 0.62 -4.35 -36.83
N PRO A 463 0.62 -3.43 -37.82
CA PRO A 463 0.17 -3.73 -39.19
C PRO A 463 0.90 -4.92 -39.85
N PHE A 464 2.14 -5.19 -39.42
CA PHE A 464 2.95 -6.33 -39.89
C PHE A 464 2.70 -7.65 -39.12
N SER A 465 1.70 -7.69 -38.25
CA SER A 465 1.28 -8.92 -37.57
C SER A 465 0.36 -9.76 -38.46
N PRO A 466 0.50 -11.09 -38.50
CA PRO A 466 1.46 -11.93 -37.75
C PRO A 466 2.81 -12.14 -38.44
N MET A 467 3.01 -11.63 -39.66
CA MET A 467 4.14 -11.99 -40.54
C MET A 467 5.52 -11.60 -39.99
N GLU A 468 5.78 -10.30 -39.82
CA GLU A 468 7.09 -9.80 -39.35
C GLU A 468 7.07 -9.43 -37.85
N CYS A 469 5.88 -9.51 -37.24
CA CYS A 469 5.67 -9.24 -35.83
C CYS A 469 4.75 -10.31 -35.23
N PRO A 470 5.30 -11.30 -34.51
CA PRO A 470 4.50 -12.34 -33.87
C PRO A 470 3.44 -11.74 -32.94
N VAL A 471 2.24 -12.33 -32.93
CA VAL A 471 1.04 -11.81 -32.23
C VAL A 471 1.33 -11.49 -30.75
N GLU A 472 2.12 -12.34 -30.08
CA GLU A 472 2.49 -12.21 -28.67
C GLU A 472 3.21 -10.89 -28.34
N ASN A 473 3.90 -10.29 -29.31
CA ASN A 473 4.64 -9.04 -29.15
C ASN A 473 4.20 -7.95 -30.15
N ALA A 474 3.10 -8.18 -30.89
CA ALA A 474 2.64 -7.26 -31.91
C ALA A 474 1.74 -6.14 -31.38
N ALA A 475 1.15 -6.29 -30.20
CA ALA A 475 0.23 -5.30 -29.66
C ALA A 475 0.92 -3.96 -29.39
N PHE A 476 0.28 -2.87 -29.82
CA PHE A 476 0.57 -1.54 -29.27
C PHE A 476 0.10 -1.51 -27.82
N THR A 477 0.89 -0.87 -26.96
CA THR A 477 0.52 -0.75 -25.54
C THR A 477 -0.56 0.31 -25.35
N ASP A 478 -1.37 0.15 -24.31
CA ASP A 478 -2.41 1.14 -23.95
C ASP A 478 -1.81 2.53 -23.71
N ALA A 479 -0.59 2.60 -23.16
CA ALA A 479 0.13 3.85 -22.97
C ALA A 479 0.53 4.53 -24.29
N GLN A 480 0.83 3.75 -25.33
CA GLN A 480 1.11 4.29 -26.67
C GLN A 480 -0.19 4.76 -27.33
N LEU A 481 -1.23 3.94 -27.30
CA LEU A 481 -2.53 4.32 -27.84
C LEU A 481 -3.08 5.56 -27.13
N ALA A 482 -2.96 5.67 -25.81
CA ALA A 482 -3.38 6.85 -25.04
C ALA A 482 -2.59 8.12 -25.39
N ARG A 483 -1.32 7.98 -25.78
CA ARG A 483 -0.45 9.12 -26.11
C ARG A 483 -0.72 9.66 -27.51
N HIS A 484 -0.99 8.78 -28.45
CA HIS A 484 -0.98 9.08 -29.89
C HIS A 484 -2.38 9.14 -30.51
N LEU A 485 -3.40 8.61 -29.84
CA LEU A 485 -4.78 8.71 -30.31
C LEU A 485 -5.50 9.92 -29.70
N PRO A 486 -6.41 10.56 -30.45
CA PRO A 486 -7.38 11.49 -29.89
C PRO A 486 -8.20 10.84 -28.77
N ASN A 487 -8.57 11.63 -27.76
CA ASN A 487 -9.31 11.16 -26.57
C ASN A 487 -10.55 10.33 -26.92
N GLU A 488 -11.30 10.72 -27.95
CA GLU A 488 -12.49 10.00 -28.40
C GLU A 488 -12.16 8.60 -28.93
N ALA A 489 -11.15 8.49 -29.79
CA ALA A 489 -10.74 7.22 -30.38
C ALA A 489 -10.13 6.28 -29.31
N PHE A 490 -9.36 6.83 -28.36
CA PHE A 490 -8.84 6.06 -27.24
C PHE A 490 -9.95 5.57 -26.31
N ALA A 491 -10.95 6.42 -26.01
CA ALA A 491 -12.10 6.02 -25.21
C ALA A 491 -12.91 4.90 -25.88
N GLN A 492 -13.13 4.98 -27.20
CA GLN A 492 -13.77 3.90 -27.98
C GLN A 492 -12.97 2.60 -27.91
N TYR A 493 -11.64 2.67 -28.01
CA TYR A 493 -10.76 1.52 -27.86
C TYR A 493 -10.88 0.86 -26.47
N VAL A 494 -10.76 1.65 -25.40
CA VAL A 494 -10.81 1.14 -24.02
C VAL A 494 -12.17 0.52 -23.71
N ASN A 495 -13.27 1.18 -24.09
CA ASN A 495 -14.62 0.65 -23.88
C ASN A 495 -14.82 -0.65 -24.68
N GLY A 496 -14.46 -0.66 -25.96
CA GLY A 496 -14.62 -1.84 -26.81
C GLY A 496 -13.78 -3.04 -26.37
N ARG A 497 -12.65 -2.81 -25.69
CA ARG A 497 -11.82 -3.88 -25.10
C ARG A 497 -12.36 -4.34 -23.74
N ARG A 498 -12.84 -3.41 -22.91
CA ARG A 498 -13.50 -3.74 -21.63
C ARG A 498 -14.72 -4.64 -21.87
N ASP A 499 -15.58 -4.27 -22.80
CA ASP A 499 -16.82 -5.01 -23.08
C ASP A 499 -16.53 -6.45 -23.52
N LEU A 500 -15.48 -6.68 -24.32
CA LEU A 500 -15.05 -8.03 -24.73
C LEU A 500 -14.54 -8.87 -23.55
N ILE A 501 -13.75 -8.26 -22.66
CA ILE A 501 -13.20 -8.94 -21.48
C ILE A 501 -14.33 -9.26 -20.50
N GLU A 502 -15.25 -8.33 -20.26
CA GLU A 502 -16.42 -8.53 -19.39
C GLU A 502 -17.31 -9.67 -19.92
N GLN A 503 -17.60 -9.69 -21.22
CA GLN A 503 -18.39 -10.77 -21.84
C GLN A 503 -17.71 -12.14 -21.68
N ARG A 504 -16.38 -12.21 -21.85
CA ARG A 504 -15.63 -13.45 -21.66
C ARG A 504 -15.65 -13.92 -20.21
N LEU A 505 -15.39 -13.02 -19.25
CA LEU A 505 -15.41 -13.36 -17.83
C LEU A 505 -16.80 -13.77 -17.35
N ALA A 506 -17.85 -13.12 -17.85
CA ALA A 506 -19.22 -13.52 -17.57
C ALA A 506 -19.50 -14.93 -18.08
N ALA A 507 -19.12 -15.25 -19.32
CA ALA A 507 -19.29 -16.59 -19.88
C ALA A 507 -18.48 -17.67 -19.13
N GLU A 508 -17.25 -17.37 -18.71
CA GLU A 508 -16.42 -18.28 -17.91
C GLU A 508 -17.02 -18.53 -16.52
N ASN A 509 -17.51 -17.48 -15.84
CA ASN A 509 -18.18 -17.61 -14.55
C ASN A 509 -19.49 -18.39 -14.65
N ASP A 510 -20.30 -18.11 -15.67
CA ASP A 510 -21.57 -18.83 -15.88
C ASP A 510 -21.32 -20.33 -16.13
N ALA A 511 -20.29 -20.66 -16.90
CA ALA A 511 -19.88 -22.05 -17.12
C ALA A 511 -19.42 -22.74 -15.82
N GLN A 512 -18.62 -22.05 -15.01
CA GLN A 512 -18.17 -22.58 -13.71
C GLN A 512 -19.33 -22.77 -12.73
N MET A 513 -20.25 -21.81 -12.65
CA MET A 513 -21.43 -21.89 -11.79
C MET A 513 -22.35 -23.04 -12.20
N GLU A 514 -22.57 -23.22 -13.51
CA GLU A 514 -23.37 -24.34 -14.01
C GLU A 514 -22.68 -25.69 -13.74
N GLN A 515 -21.36 -25.76 -13.85
CA GLN A 515 -20.59 -26.96 -13.49
C GLN A 515 -20.72 -27.29 -12.00
N ALA A 516 -20.56 -26.29 -11.12
CA ALA A 516 -20.72 -26.46 -9.67
C ALA A 516 -22.14 -26.90 -9.31
N ARG A 517 -23.16 -26.28 -9.93
CA ARG A 517 -24.57 -26.65 -9.74
C ARG A 517 -24.83 -28.10 -10.16
N ARG A 518 -24.28 -28.54 -11.30
CA ARG A 518 -24.41 -29.93 -11.77
C ARG A 518 -23.74 -30.91 -10.83
N ALA A 519 -22.54 -30.60 -10.36
CA ALA A 519 -21.81 -31.43 -9.40
C ALA A 519 -22.59 -31.60 -8.09
N GLU A 520 -23.19 -30.51 -7.58
CA GLU A 520 -23.99 -30.56 -6.35
C GLU A 520 -25.28 -31.37 -6.54
N ILE A 521 -25.98 -31.20 -7.68
CA ILE A 521 -27.15 -32.02 -8.00
C ILE A 521 -26.78 -33.51 -8.08
N GLN A 522 -25.64 -33.84 -8.70
CA GLN A 522 -25.15 -35.21 -8.79
C GLN A 522 -24.81 -35.79 -7.42
N ARG A 523 -24.15 -35.01 -6.56
CA ARG A 523 -23.87 -35.39 -5.16
C ARG A 523 -25.17 -35.68 -4.41
N LEU A 524 -26.16 -34.78 -4.48
CA LEU A 524 -27.45 -34.95 -3.82
C LEU A 524 -28.23 -36.17 -4.34
N ALA A 525 -28.12 -36.46 -5.64
CA ALA A 525 -28.76 -37.64 -6.25
C ALA A 525 -28.15 -38.96 -5.74
N GLN A 526 -26.85 -38.96 -5.39
CA GLN A 526 -26.14 -40.13 -4.88
C GLN A 526 -26.38 -40.40 -3.38
N LEU A 527 -26.96 -39.45 -2.64
CA LEU A 527 -27.24 -39.64 -1.23
C LEU A 527 -28.24 -40.79 -1.03
N ASP A 528 -27.92 -41.66 -0.06
CA ASP A 528 -28.83 -42.68 0.39
C ASP A 528 -30.00 -42.10 1.21
N GLU A 529 -31.00 -42.92 1.51
CA GLU A 529 -32.20 -42.48 2.23
C GLU A 529 -31.89 -41.96 3.65
N ARG A 530 -30.88 -42.52 4.32
CA ARG A 530 -30.47 -42.06 5.65
C ARG A 530 -29.76 -40.71 5.56
N GLU A 531 -28.82 -40.56 4.63
CA GLU A 531 -28.08 -39.32 4.39
C GLU A 531 -29.01 -38.17 3.98
N ARG A 532 -30.02 -38.43 3.13
CA ARG A 532 -31.05 -37.45 2.77
C ARG A 532 -31.81 -36.96 3.99
N ARG A 533 -32.21 -37.88 4.89
CA ARG A 533 -32.88 -37.51 6.15
C ARG A 533 -31.98 -36.66 7.04
N LEU A 534 -30.72 -37.05 7.20
CA LEU A 534 -29.75 -36.28 7.99
C LEU A 534 -29.55 -34.88 7.41
N LEU A 535 -29.44 -34.75 6.09
CA LEU A 535 -29.32 -33.45 5.42
C LEU A 535 -30.54 -32.55 5.67
N VAL A 536 -31.76 -33.11 5.61
CA VAL A 536 -33.00 -32.36 5.91
C VAL A 536 -33.00 -31.87 7.36
N ILE A 537 -32.58 -32.72 8.30
CA ILE A 537 -32.49 -32.36 9.73
C ILE A 537 -31.45 -31.26 9.94
N THR A 538 -30.24 -31.43 9.40
CA THR A 538 -29.15 -30.44 9.47
C THR A 538 -29.59 -29.08 8.90
N ASN A 539 -30.23 -29.08 7.73
CA ASN A 539 -30.77 -27.86 7.13
C ASN A 539 -31.85 -27.21 8.00
N ARG A 540 -32.76 -28.01 8.58
CA ARG A 540 -33.79 -27.51 9.50
C ARG A 540 -33.18 -26.89 10.75
N ILE A 541 -32.16 -27.52 11.35
CA ILE A 541 -31.45 -26.95 12.50
C ILE A 541 -30.81 -25.61 12.11
N ALA A 542 -30.06 -25.58 11.01
CA ALA A 542 -29.36 -24.38 10.57
C ALA A 542 -30.33 -23.22 10.25
N GLN A 543 -31.43 -23.52 9.56
CA GLN A 543 -32.35 -22.48 9.09
C GLN A 543 -33.42 -22.12 10.12
N GLU A 544 -33.92 -23.05 10.93
CA GLU A 544 -35.07 -22.82 11.82
C GLU A 544 -34.72 -22.71 13.30
N HIS A 545 -33.53 -23.16 13.72
CA HIS A 545 -33.15 -23.15 15.13
C HIS A 545 -32.00 -22.19 15.45
N LEU A 546 -31.02 -22.06 14.55
CA LEU A 546 -29.87 -21.18 14.76
C LEU A 546 -30.11 -19.72 14.34
N GLN A 547 -31.06 -19.49 13.44
CA GLN A 547 -31.39 -18.16 12.95
C GLN A 547 -32.61 -17.59 13.68
N PRO A 548 -32.51 -16.40 14.30
CA PRO A 548 -33.67 -15.72 14.85
C PRO A 548 -34.53 -15.19 13.69
N LYS A 549 -35.85 -15.33 13.81
CA LYS A 549 -36.80 -15.02 12.75
C LYS A 549 -37.99 -14.24 13.29
N CYS A 550 -38.61 -13.46 12.42
CA CYS A 550 -39.91 -12.85 12.67
C CYS A 550 -40.94 -13.92 13.07
N PRO A 551 -41.71 -13.74 14.17
CA PRO A 551 -42.62 -14.76 14.70
C PRO A 551 -43.86 -14.99 13.83
N ARG A 552 -44.18 -14.08 12.90
CA ARG A 552 -45.32 -14.25 11.99
C ARG A 552 -45.10 -15.42 11.01
N PRO A 553 -46.03 -16.40 10.92
CA PRO A 553 -45.89 -17.58 10.07
C PRO A 553 -45.70 -17.26 8.58
N ASN A 554 -46.34 -16.20 8.12
CA ASN A 554 -46.32 -15.79 6.70
C ASN A 554 -45.10 -14.90 6.36
N CYS A 555 -44.31 -14.49 7.36
CA CYS A 555 -43.14 -13.64 7.14
C CYS A 555 -41.83 -14.39 7.35
N ARG A 556 -41.60 -14.93 8.56
CA ARG A 556 -40.39 -15.68 8.98
C ARG A 556 -39.04 -15.11 8.51
N GLN A 557 -38.96 -13.79 8.28
CA GLN A 557 -37.74 -13.13 7.84
C GLN A 557 -36.66 -13.31 8.92
N ALA A 558 -35.50 -13.84 8.52
CA ALA A 558 -34.34 -13.92 9.40
C ALA A 558 -33.72 -12.52 9.57
N TYR A 559 -33.20 -12.24 10.76
CA TYR A 559 -32.45 -11.02 11.05
C TYR A 559 -31.10 -11.37 11.68
N ILE A 560 -30.11 -10.51 11.43
CA ILE A 560 -28.70 -10.71 11.79
C ILE A 560 -28.29 -9.53 12.66
N ASP A 561 -27.46 -9.76 13.67
CA ASP A 561 -26.83 -8.77 14.55
C ASP A 561 -27.80 -7.79 15.23
N HIS A 562 -28.31 -8.19 16.39
CA HIS A 562 -29.05 -7.27 17.25
C HIS A 562 -28.08 -6.21 17.79
N THR A 563 -28.24 -4.96 17.36
CA THR A 563 -27.65 -3.78 17.98
C THR A 563 -28.77 -2.78 18.25
N GLY A 564 -29.00 -2.43 19.52
CA GLY A 564 -30.03 -1.47 19.91
C GLY A 564 -31.19 -2.06 20.72
N CYS A 565 -32.43 -1.61 20.45
CA CYS A 565 -33.56 -1.92 21.32
C CYS A 565 -34.02 -3.39 21.21
N ALA A 566 -34.32 -4.05 22.32
CA ALA A 566 -34.88 -5.40 22.40
C ALA A 566 -36.36 -5.45 21.97
N ALA A 567 -37.01 -4.32 21.68
CA ALA A 567 -38.27 -4.29 20.94
C ALA A 567 -37.96 -4.27 19.43
N ILE A 568 -37.96 -5.46 18.82
CA ILE A 568 -37.46 -5.64 17.44
C ILE A 568 -38.58 -5.37 16.45
N TRP A 569 -38.25 -4.66 15.36
CA TRP A 569 -39.17 -4.36 14.27
C TRP A 569 -38.81 -5.17 13.01
N CYS A 570 -39.79 -5.87 12.43
CA CYS A 570 -39.61 -6.58 11.18
C CYS A 570 -39.86 -5.66 9.97
N SER A 571 -38.84 -5.41 9.15
CA SER A 571 -38.94 -4.54 7.96
C SER A 571 -39.84 -5.08 6.84
N ARG A 572 -40.13 -6.39 6.84
CA ARG A 572 -40.92 -7.03 5.77
C ARG A 572 -42.42 -6.99 6.04
N CYS A 573 -42.84 -7.21 7.28
CA CYS A 573 -44.27 -7.27 7.64
C CYS A 573 -44.67 -6.23 8.69
N ASN A 574 -43.74 -5.35 9.08
CA ASN A 574 -43.93 -4.25 10.00
C ASN A 574 -44.46 -4.64 11.38
N CYS A 575 -44.17 -5.86 11.84
CA CYS A 575 -44.51 -6.26 13.20
C CYS A 575 -43.40 -5.88 14.20
N GLY A 576 -43.79 -5.36 15.35
CA GLY A 576 -42.98 -5.29 16.55
C GLY A 576 -43.08 -6.60 17.33
N PHE A 577 -41.95 -7.18 17.73
CA PHE A 577 -41.91 -8.38 18.55
C PHE A 577 -40.81 -8.33 19.59
N CYS A 578 -40.99 -9.10 20.67
CA CYS A 578 -40.05 -9.10 21.78
C CYS A 578 -38.76 -9.82 21.40
N GLY A 579 -37.62 -9.16 21.52
CA GLY A 579 -36.29 -9.71 21.28
C GLY A 579 -35.84 -10.74 22.31
N TRP A 580 -36.53 -10.89 23.44
CA TRP A 580 -36.22 -11.90 24.45
C TRP A 580 -36.93 -13.23 24.19
N CYS A 581 -38.24 -13.20 23.92
CA CYS A 581 -39.07 -14.40 23.81
C CYS A 581 -39.66 -14.65 22.40
N GLU A 582 -39.45 -13.72 21.45
CA GLU A 582 -40.07 -13.69 20.11
C GLU A 582 -41.61 -13.53 20.10
N ALA A 583 -42.24 -13.03 21.17
CA ALA A 583 -43.68 -12.78 21.15
C ALA A 583 -44.04 -11.68 20.15
N ASP A 584 -44.96 -11.97 19.21
CA ASP A 584 -45.56 -10.96 18.32
C ASP A 584 -46.38 -9.97 19.15
N CYS A 585 -46.00 -8.69 19.11
CA CYS A 585 -46.62 -7.60 19.88
C CYS A 585 -47.37 -6.61 18.97
N GLY A 586 -47.68 -7.00 17.73
CA GLY A 586 -48.35 -6.12 16.78
C GLY A 586 -47.38 -5.08 16.25
N ASN A 587 -47.51 -3.81 16.66
CA ASN A 587 -46.70 -2.71 16.15
C ASN A 587 -45.64 -2.23 17.15
N ASP A 588 -45.74 -2.62 18.42
CA ASP A 588 -44.82 -2.15 19.46
C ASP A 588 -44.62 -3.21 20.54
N ALA A 589 -43.37 -3.65 20.73
CA ALA A 589 -43.00 -4.64 21.72
C ALA A 589 -42.44 -4.04 23.02
N HIS A 590 -42.25 -2.72 23.14
CA HIS A 590 -41.59 -2.10 24.30
C HIS A 590 -42.30 -2.44 25.62
N ALA A 591 -43.63 -2.42 25.64
CA ALA A 591 -44.44 -2.76 26.81
C ALA A 591 -44.21 -4.23 27.23
N HIS A 592 -44.13 -5.15 26.27
CA HIS A 592 -43.88 -6.56 26.54
C HIS A 592 -42.44 -6.77 27.03
N CYS A 593 -41.43 -6.18 26.36
CA CYS A 593 -40.03 -6.33 26.73
C CYS A 593 -39.78 -5.99 28.21
N ARG A 594 -40.44 -4.95 28.72
CA ARG A 594 -40.33 -4.49 30.12
C ARG A 594 -40.77 -5.54 31.15
N VAL A 595 -41.75 -6.37 30.82
CA VAL A 595 -42.33 -7.38 31.72
C VAL A 595 -42.12 -8.79 31.20
N CYS A 596 -41.20 -8.97 30.27
CA CYS A 596 -40.99 -10.25 29.60
C CYS A 596 -40.53 -11.29 30.64
N PRO A 597 -41.21 -12.44 30.76
CA PRO A 597 -40.81 -13.50 31.70
C PRO A 597 -39.43 -14.08 31.40
N GLU A 598 -38.95 -13.91 30.17
CA GLU A 598 -37.64 -14.39 29.73
C GLU A 598 -36.52 -13.36 29.91
N LEU A 599 -36.82 -12.14 30.36
CA LEU A 599 -35.82 -11.14 30.68
C LEU A 599 -34.97 -11.61 31.87
N PRO A 600 -33.63 -11.73 31.73
CA PRO A 600 -32.79 -12.10 32.86
C PRO A 600 -32.82 -11.05 33.97
N ALA A 601 -32.77 -11.49 35.23
CA ALA A 601 -32.79 -10.60 36.39
C ALA A 601 -31.60 -9.62 36.36
N GLY A 602 -31.88 -8.33 36.56
CA GLY A 602 -30.86 -7.27 36.58
C GLY A 602 -30.38 -6.80 35.21
N VAL A 603 -30.99 -7.27 34.11
CA VAL A 603 -30.67 -6.83 32.74
C VAL A 603 -31.66 -5.75 32.28
N ASP A 604 -31.16 -4.74 31.55
CA ASP A 604 -32.02 -3.72 30.95
C ASP A 604 -32.98 -4.35 29.93
N ALA A 605 -34.27 -4.04 30.07
CA ALA A 605 -35.33 -4.64 29.27
C ALA A 605 -35.29 -4.26 27.79
N TRP A 606 -34.74 -3.08 27.47
CA TRP A 606 -34.74 -2.50 26.13
C TRP A 606 -33.35 -2.39 25.55
N PHE A 607 -32.34 -1.99 26.30
CA PHE A 607 -30.97 -1.80 25.84
C PHE A 607 -29.99 -2.64 26.66
N PRO A 608 -30.08 -3.98 26.58
CA PRO A 608 -29.18 -4.86 27.31
C PRO A 608 -27.74 -4.71 26.79
N ALA A 609 -26.76 -5.01 27.65
CA ALA A 609 -25.39 -5.23 27.20
C ALA A 609 -25.37 -6.39 26.18
N GLN A 610 -24.64 -6.24 25.07
CA GLN A 610 -24.62 -7.21 23.97
C GLN A 610 -24.34 -8.64 24.45
N ALA A 611 -23.34 -8.82 25.32
CA ALA A 611 -23.00 -10.11 25.87
C ALA A 611 -24.16 -10.77 26.65
N ALA A 612 -24.99 -10.00 27.36
CA ALA A 612 -26.14 -10.54 28.08
C ALA A 612 -27.25 -11.01 27.12
N PHE A 613 -27.47 -10.25 26.04
CA PHE A 613 -28.44 -10.61 24.99
C PHE A 613 -27.98 -11.84 24.20
N ASP A 614 -26.72 -11.88 23.79
CA ASP A 614 -26.13 -13.01 23.06
C ASP A 614 -26.15 -14.29 23.91
N ASN A 615 -25.80 -14.20 25.20
CA ASN A 615 -25.87 -15.34 26.12
C ASN A 615 -27.29 -15.89 26.25
N HIS A 616 -28.30 -15.02 26.33
CA HIS A 616 -29.71 -15.44 26.36
C HIS A 616 -30.10 -16.17 25.07
N TRP A 617 -29.73 -15.62 23.92
CA TRP A 617 -30.02 -16.21 22.63
C TRP A 617 -29.29 -17.52 22.38
N ASN A 618 -28.03 -17.63 22.78
CA ASN A 618 -27.27 -18.87 22.68
C ASN A 618 -27.93 -19.98 23.51
N ARG A 619 -28.40 -19.67 24.73
CA ARG A 619 -29.19 -20.61 25.53
C ARG A 619 -30.49 -21.03 24.86
N ARG A 620 -31.23 -20.10 24.24
CA ARG A 620 -32.46 -20.41 23.50
C ARG A 620 -32.19 -21.29 22.27
N LYS A 621 -31.17 -20.94 21.47
CA LYS A 621 -30.72 -21.73 20.33
C LYS A 621 -30.33 -23.15 20.78
N ALA A 622 -29.51 -23.25 21.83
CA ALA A 622 -29.10 -24.54 22.41
C ALA A 622 -30.30 -25.39 22.85
N ALA A 623 -31.31 -24.78 23.50
CA ALA A 623 -32.52 -25.49 23.91
C ALA A 623 -33.36 -25.97 22.70
N ARG A 624 -33.46 -25.18 21.63
CA ARG A 624 -34.16 -25.59 20.39
C ARG A 624 -33.44 -26.74 19.71
N VAL A 625 -32.12 -26.62 19.53
CA VAL A 625 -31.29 -27.67 18.93
C VAL A 625 -31.35 -28.96 19.77
N ARG A 626 -31.28 -28.86 21.10
CA ARG A 626 -31.36 -30.03 22.00
C ARG A 626 -32.68 -30.79 21.83
N ARG A 627 -33.82 -30.09 21.81
CA ARG A 627 -35.14 -30.72 21.61
C ARG A 627 -35.26 -31.42 20.25
N GLU A 628 -34.61 -30.89 19.22
CA GLU A 628 -34.58 -31.50 17.90
C GLU A 628 -33.71 -32.78 17.90
N LEU A 629 -32.53 -32.71 18.52
CA LEU A 629 -31.60 -33.84 18.64
C LEU A 629 -32.14 -34.98 19.53
N GLU A 630 -32.95 -34.66 20.55
CA GLU A 630 -33.59 -35.65 21.43
C GLU A 630 -34.57 -36.56 20.68
N GLN A 631 -35.16 -36.09 19.58
CA GLN A 631 -36.05 -36.87 18.73
C GLN A 631 -35.31 -37.86 17.82
N LEU A 632 -33.99 -37.73 17.71
CA LEU A 632 -33.15 -38.60 16.89
C LEU A 632 -32.64 -39.80 17.70
N ASN A 633 -32.41 -40.92 17.01
CA ASN A 633 -31.66 -42.04 17.58
C ASN A 633 -30.20 -41.61 17.86
N GLN A 634 -29.49 -42.42 18.64
CA GLN A 634 -28.13 -42.10 19.09
C GLN A 634 -27.13 -41.92 17.94
N GLU A 635 -27.27 -42.71 16.87
CA GLU A 635 -26.34 -42.71 15.75
C GLU A 635 -26.51 -41.46 14.88
N ASP A 636 -27.74 -41.14 14.50
CA ASP A 636 -28.08 -39.96 13.71
C ASP A 636 -27.80 -38.66 14.47
N ARG A 637 -28.04 -38.65 15.79
CA ARG A 637 -27.66 -37.53 16.66
C ARG A 637 -26.16 -37.26 16.61
N GLN A 638 -25.34 -38.31 16.67
CA GLN A 638 -23.88 -38.16 16.62
C GLN A 638 -23.40 -37.66 15.25
N SER A 639 -24.02 -38.13 14.17
CA SER A 639 -23.73 -37.65 12.81
C SER A 639 -24.05 -36.17 12.64
N VAL A 640 -25.26 -35.73 13.02
CA VAL A 640 -25.66 -34.31 12.96
C VAL A 640 -24.73 -33.42 13.80
N MET A 641 -24.38 -33.87 15.02
CA MET A 641 -23.46 -33.13 15.90
C MET A 641 -22.04 -33.00 15.31
N ASN A 642 -21.58 -34.03 14.58
CA ASN A 642 -20.29 -33.98 13.91
C ASN A 642 -20.33 -33.05 12.69
N ASP A 643 -21.36 -33.16 11.85
CA ASP A 643 -21.53 -32.34 10.64
C ASP A 643 -21.68 -30.85 10.98
N MET A 644 -22.37 -30.54 12.08
CA MET A 644 -22.64 -29.17 12.51
C MET A 644 -21.65 -28.63 13.55
N ARG A 645 -20.55 -29.34 13.84
CA ARG A 645 -19.62 -28.99 14.93
C ARG A 645 -19.19 -27.52 14.93
N GLY A 646 -18.87 -26.97 13.76
CA GLY A 646 -18.47 -25.57 13.63
C GLY A 646 -19.60 -24.57 13.90
N GLN A 647 -20.83 -24.86 13.45
CA GLN A 647 -21.99 -23.99 13.64
C GLN A 647 -22.57 -24.07 15.07
N LEU A 648 -22.34 -25.18 15.77
CA LEU A 648 -22.82 -25.40 17.13
C LEU A 648 -21.80 -24.97 18.21
N ALA A 649 -20.57 -24.64 17.82
CA ALA A 649 -19.49 -24.28 18.75
C ALA A 649 -19.88 -23.13 19.67
N ASP A 650 -20.56 -22.12 19.12
CA ASP A 650 -20.91 -20.89 19.84
C ASP A 650 -22.11 -21.03 20.80
N ILE A 651 -22.82 -22.17 20.76
CA ILE A 651 -24.01 -22.43 21.59
C ILE A 651 -23.84 -23.66 22.52
N ALA A 652 -22.64 -24.24 22.60
CA ALA A 652 -22.38 -25.47 23.34
C ALA A 652 -22.11 -25.27 24.86
N HIS A 653 -22.16 -24.03 25.35
CA HIS A 653 -22.06 -23.66 26.77
C HIS A 653 -23.41 -23.19 27.31
#